data_AF-A0A5E7ADR0-F1
#
_entry.id   AF-A0A5E7ADR0-F1
#
_cell.length_a   1.000
_cell.length_b   1.000
_cell.length_c   1.000
_cell.angle_alpha   90.00
_cell.angle_beta   90.00
_cell.angle_gamma   90.00
#
_symmetry.space_group_name_H-M   'P 1'
#
loop_
_entity.id
_entity.type
_entity.pdbx_description
1 polymer ?
#
loop_
_entity_poly.entity_id
_entity_poly.type
_entity_poly.pdbx_seq_one_letter_code
_entity_poly.pdbx_strand_id
1 'polypeptide(L)'
;MGQRERCECKGAASWSGWHRLLLALLLCVASLVVVAEDRPVLIDIAIPHNSTFDQAAAAIQKALEGVASVRSREVASANSLIKSVMQGETDLAIVPVWALSEFAPTFGIYGLPFTFPEIKPYSFFMKSQLQPQLADQLKAQGLRALGGVWYGGTRVIASQLPRRSPRDFKGTRVAVSSEDWRLLDLSGVGAESIEMSDSLMASAMASGAVDAAEVPWDQVTKINAAFVTQSDHRFSGLIAIYQVARFSALPEPTRQRITQVINYAEDYVTSTIAVREREAMDAVQASSKITWMGVDEGVRAQWQTVLAERQASAIERIGRSLVYEARINPISTLSYSVLSSPWSINWNAWFQSSPKQVKTSLVAGKPYDFVLDLGRGIYPGALSSGISSLLQEEITAQPDSDQIHLLVRPVLMGGILEPAPGTDFRARRFNVQRDRLPARVNDQALREQARNHLITLSDLAKELSVDEPMVWPLIARQAGCAQVVLSIWDAAGLRPLDYIVVSVPVGEVGQQDSQACDTSLRGGELVSGLERLLEVGKSARQTSPTDAALHLFDSIPKGEGDATTVAVFVDRSEFDAAQRQGKTLPVYAWELAGNLPHFLGQDSMLPASIANTRQKLKTPQPYTEVVRQINNVLFNGRTPADQRNADGARAAMQRLTQGVEAPVMLVRYFDSFGQMQNLPLALLGADAPDKLFTHRITVVQPLQDAPTLQPGACFSGWDFAIPKALDGVGAESAELLMKDDWRMQGRGVNWYQNNTDLLKFMTQAEPPSVASSALVLLAHHGKGDVTFSTSGLPDRVLDSDMRRRFTPGSVAILAACSTLGISAASQTFVDMLVRRGVGAVVASPFPVDSDFGTRLSVSFVEVARQLRASGSSARVIDIFNQALQKTIDAYGEDSGYGDMALEFQIIGDPDLRMCAVPTASNPHTGGAQ
;
A
#
# COMPACT_ATOMS: atom_id res chain seq x y z
N MET A 1 73.98 -38.15 23.20
CA MET A 1 75.26 -38.22 22.47
C MET A 1 75.02 -37.54 21.12
N GLY A 2 75.74 -36.52 20.66
CA GLY A 2 76.88 -35.78 21.14
C GLY A 2 77.21 -34.72 20.07
N GLN A 3 77.67 -33.57 20.54
CA GLN A 3 78.50 -32.52 19.90
C GLN A 3 78.77 -32.63 18.39
N ARG A 4 78.39 -31.62 17.59
CA ARG A 4 79.21 -30.43 17.26
C ARG A 4 80.58 -30.77 16.67
N GLU A 5 80.72 -30.52 15.37
CA GLU A 5 81.96 -30.00 14.79
C GLU A 5 81.68 -28.82 13.86
N ARG A 6 82.56 -27.83 13.95
CA ARG A 6 82.54 -26.55 13.24
C ARG A 6 83.08 -26.72 11.82
N CYS A 7 82.60 -25.89 10.90
CA CYS A 7 83.41 -25.43 9.78
C CYS A 7 83.30 -23.91 9.67
N GLU A 8 84.46 -23.24 9.81
CA GLU A 8 84.67 -21.85 9.43
C GLU A 8 84.76 -21.75 7.90
N CYS A 9 84.15 -20.72 7.32
CA CYS A 9 84.61 -20.14 6.06
C CYS A 9 84.54 -18.62 6.15
N LYS A 10 85.72 -18.00 6.04
CA LYS A 10 85.95 -16.57 5.85
C LYS A 10 85.59 -16.18 4.42
N GLY A 11 85.12 -14.94 4.22
CA GLY A 11 85.40 -14.20 2.98
C GLY A 11 84.19 -13.65 2.21
N ALA A 12 83.74 -12.46 2.63
CA ALA A 12 83.29 -11.32 1.83
C ALA A 12 82.35 -11.52 0.61
N ALA A 13 81.09 -11.09 0.78
CA ALA A 13 80.47 -10.06 -0.07
C ALA A 13 79.27 -9.47 0.67
N SER A 14 79.28 -8.15 0.87
CA SER A 14 78.24 -7.39 1.57
C SER A 14 76.90 -7.48 0.84
N TRP A 15 75.96 -8.24 1.39
CA TRP A 15 74.54 -8.14 1.06
C TRP A 15 73.86 -7.34 2.16
N SER A 16 73.26 -6.21 1.78
CA SER A 16 72.57 -5.28 2.66
C SER A 16 71.43 -5.98 3.42
N GLY A 17 71.15 -5.52 4.65
CA GLY A 17 70.12 -6.09 5.54
C GLY A 17 68.71 -6.20 4.94
N TRP A 18 68.48 -5.52 3.82
CA TRP A 18 67.24 -5.57 3.04
C TRP A 18 66.97 -6.93 2.39
N HIS A 19 68.01 -7.67 1.95
CA HIS A 19 67.81 -8.96 1.29
C HIS A 19 67.52 -10.09 2.29
N ARG A 20 67.97 -9.98 3.55
CA ARG A 20 67.61 -10.92 4.62
C ARG A 20 66.18 -10.72 5.12
N LEU A 21 65.69 -9.48 5.12
CA LEU A 21 64.29 -9.18 5.44
C LEU A 21 63.33 -9.66 4.35
N LEU A 22 63.71 -9.53 3.07
CA LEU A 22 62.89 -10.02 1.95
C LEU A 22 62.82 -11.55 1.88
N LEU A 23 63.91 -12.27 2.15
CA LEU A 23 63.89 -13.74 2.18
C LEU A 23 63.11 -14.28 3.39
N ALA A 24 63.21 -13.62 4.55
CA ALA A 24 62.43 -13.97 5.74
C ALA A 24 60.94 -13.66 5.56
N LEU A 25 60.58 -12.57 4.86
CA LEU A 25 59.18 -12.30 4.48
C LEU A 25 58.64 -13.33 3.48
N LEU A 26 59.43 -13.70 2.46
CA LEU A 26 59.01 -14.68 1.45
C LEU A 26 58.83 -16.09 2.04
N LEU A 27 59.64 -16.49 3.02
CA LEU A 27 59.48 -17.76 3.75
C LEU A 27 58.32 -17.73 4.77
N CYS A 28 57.98 -16.57 5.35
CA CYS A 28 56.80 -16.45 6.23
C CYS A 28 55.48 -16.39 5.45
N VAL A 29 55.49 -15.87 4.22
CA VAL A 29 54.27 -15.83 3.35
C VAL A 29 53.96 -17.21 2.75
N ALA A 30 54.97 -18.08 2.56
CA ALA A 30 54.76 -19.43 2.02
C ALA A 30 54.14 -20.42 3.02
N SER A 31 54.07 -20.11 4.33
CA SER A 31 53.48 -21.00 5.35
C SER A 31 52.03 -20.66 5.73
N LEU A 32 51.40 -19.70 5.05
CA LEU A 32 49.99 -19.31 5.27
C LEU A 32 49.09 -19.57 4.06
N VAL A 33 49.48 -20.48 3.15
CA VAL A 33 48.49 -21.09 2.27
C VAL A 33 47.76 -22.14 3.11
N VAL A 34 46.76 -21.69 3.87
CA VAL A 34 45.64 -22.56 4.22
C VAL A 34 45.03 -22.92 2.88
N VAL A 35 45.42 -24.07 2.34
CA VAL A 35 44.67 -24.71 1.27
C VAL A 35 43.30 -24.95 1.89
N ALA A 36 42.32 -24.12 1.51
CA ALA A 36 40.94 -24.36 1.86
C ALA A 36 40.63 -25.76 1.34
N GLU A 37 40.49 -26.70 2.27
CA GLU A 37 40.13 -28.07 1.95
C GLU A 37 38.83 -27.99 1.13
N ASP A 38 38.86 -28.52 -0.08
CA ASP A 38 37.77 -28.46 -1.06
C ASP A 38 36.65 -29.42 -0.62
N ARG A 39 36.10 -29.14 0.57
CA ARG A 39 34.99 -29.89 1.15
C ARG A 39 33.70 -29.37 0.52
N PRO A 40 32.79 -30.26 0.06
CA PRO A 40 31.52 -29.82 -0.49
C PRO A 40 30.71 -29.05 0.57
N VAL A 41 30.08 -27.94 0.17
CA VAL A 41 29.10 -27.26 1.03
C VAL A 41 27.90 -28.19 1.18
N LEU A 42 27.53 -28.53 2.41
CA LEU A 42 26.42 -29.45 2.67
C LEU A 42 25.16 -28.68 3.07
N ILE A 43 24.07 -28.96 2.36
CA ILE A 43 22.73 -28.44 2.66
C ILE A 43 21.80 -29.62 2.93
N ASP A 44 21.26 -29.70 4.14
CA ASP A 44 20.23 -30.69 4.47
C ASP A 44 18.83 -30.06 4.46
N ILE A 45 17.87 -30.78 3.90
CA ILE A 45 16.48 -30.33 3.81
C ILE A 45 15.60 -31.35 4.53
N ALA A 46 14.91 -30.93 5.60
CA ALA A 46 13.90 -31.70 6.28
C ALA A 46 12.58 -30.92 6.23
N ILE A 47 11.75 -31.25 5.25
CA ILE A 47 10.49 -30.55 4.96
C ILE A 47 9.35 -31.55 4.82
N PRO A 48 8.10 -31.15 5.13
CA PRO A 48 6.93 -32.01 4.97
C PRO A 48 6.82 -32.55 3.55
N HIS A 49 6.40 -33.81 3.40
CA HIS A 49 6.12 -34.40 2.09
C HIS A 49 4.87 -33.78 1.46
N ASN A 50 5.07 -32.71 0.70
CA ASN A 50 4.07 -32.02 -0.11
C ASN A 50 4.70 -31.64 -1.45
N SER A 51 3.99 -31.88 -2.53
CA SER A 51 4.36 -31.49 -3.90
C SER A 51 4.98 -30.09 -4.07
N THR A 52 4.55 -29.03 -3.34
CA THR A 52 5.20 -27.70 -3.44
C THR A 52 6.60 -27.72 -2.82
N PHE A 53 6.71 -28.30 -1.63
CA PHE A 53 7.97 -28.42 -0.90
C PHE A 53 8.95 -29.35 -1.63
N ASP A 54 8.47 -30.47 -2.16
CA ASP A 54 9.27 -31.41 -2.95
C ASP A 54 9.82 -30.75 -4.24
N GLN A 55 8.99 -29.94 -4.93
CA GLN A 55 9.42 -29.17 -6.10
C GLN A 55 10.48 -28.14 -5.74
N ALA A 56 10.32 -27.43 -4.63
CA ALA A 56 11.30 -26.48 -4.15
C ALA A 56 12.63 -27.16 -3.79
N ALA A 57 12.60 -28.30 -3.09
CA ALA A 57 13.80 -29.06 -2.77
C ALA A 57 14.55 -29.52 -4.04
N ALA A 58 13.83 -30.04 -5.03
CA ALA A 58 14.41 -30.43 -6.32
C ALA A 58 14.99 -29.24 -7.08
N ALA A 59 14.31 -28.07 -7.06
CA ALA A 59 14.80 -26.84 -7.67
C ALA A 59 16.06 -26.32 -6.98
N ILE A 60 16.13 -26.35 -5.64
CA ILE A 60 17.31 -25.97 -4.87
C ILE A 60 18.48 -26.90 -5.21
N GLN A 61 18.25 -28.22 -5.23
CA GLN A 61 19.27 -29.20 -5.62
C GLN A 61 19.84 -28.90 -7.00
N LYS A 62 18.98 -28.69 -8.00
CA LYS A 62 19.39 -28.37 -9.37
C LYS A 62 20.13 -27.03 -9.46
N ALA A 63 19.64 -25.98 -8.79
CA ALA A 63 20.21 -24.64 -8.87
C ALA A 63 21.57 -24.51 -8.19
N LEU A 64 21.89 -25.44 -7.28
CA LEU A 64 23.15 -25.55 -6.55
C LEU A 64 24.03 -26.71 -7.01
N GLU A 65 23.74 -27.35 -8.14
CA GLU A 65 24.63 -28.34 -8.76
C GLU A 65 26.03 -27.73 -8.96
N GLY A 66 27.05 -28.43 -8.46
CA GLY A 66 28.44 -27.97 -8.49
C GLY A 66 28.79 -26.86 -7.47
N VAL A 67 27.82 -26.37 -6.69
CA VAL A 67 28.01 -25.34 -5.65
C VAL A 67 27.85 -25.93 -4.25
N ALA A 68 26.82 -26.76 -4.04
CA ALA A 68 26.53 -27.42 -2.77
C ALA A 68 25.93 -28.81 -3.00
N SER A 69 26.16 -29.74 -2.08
CA SER A 69 25.48 -31.03 -2.04
C SER A 69 24.22 -30.90 -1.20
N VAL A 70 23.07 -31.08 -1.84
CA VAL A 70 21.75 -31.01 -1.20
C VAL A 70 21.26 -32.43 -0.90
N ARG A 71 20.84 -32.68 0.34
CA ARG A 71 20.30 -33.98 0.78
C ARG A 71 18.95 -33.81 1.45
N SER A 72 17.95 -34.51 0.97
CA SER A 72 16.64 -34.56 1.62
C SER A 72 16.64 -35.61 2.74
N ARG A 73 16.05 -35.26 3.88
CA ARG A 73 15.83 -36.15 5.02
C ARG A 73 14.39 -36.07 5.49
N GLU A 74 13.95 -37.07 6.23
CA GLU A 74 12.64 -37.05 6.87
C GLU A 74 12.54 -35.92 7.90
N VAL A 75 11.36 -35.31 8.01
CA VAL A 75 11.08 -34.21 8.95
C VAL A 75 11.34 -34.59 10.40
N ALA A 76 11.12 -35.86 10.77
CA ALA A 76 11.43 -36.38 12.10
C ALA A 76 12.90 -36.19 12.50
N SER A 77 13.81 -36.01 11.52
CA SER A 77 15.22 -35.69 11.74
C SER A 77 15.52 -34.19 11.89
N ALA A 78 14.53 -33.30 11.90
CA ALA A 78 14.76 -31.85 11.97
C ALA A 78 15.63 -31.44 13.17
N ASN A 79 15.39 -31.99 14.36
CA ASN A 79 16.18 -31.66 15.56
C ASN A 79 17.62 -32.18 15.49
N SER A 80 17.84 -33.36 14.87
CA SER A 80 19.20 -33.87 14.66
C SER A 80 19.93 -33.08 13.57
N LEU A 81 19.22 -32.58 12.55
CA LEU A 81 19.78 -31.67 11.55
C LEU A 81 20.14 -30.31 12.12
N ILE A 82 19.30 -29.72 12.98
CA ILE A 82 19.64 -28.47 13.68
C ILE A 82 20.92 -28.67 14.49
N LYS A 83 21.03 -29.79 15.24
CA LYS A 83 22.28 -30.17 15.96
C LYS A 83 23.46 -30.34 15.01
N SER A 84 23.25 -30.96 13.84
CA SER A 84 24.27 -31.14 12.81
C SER A 84 24.78 -29.79 12.29
N VAL A 85 23.91 -28.79 12.10
CA VAL A 85 24.30 -27.43 11.75
C VAL A 85 25.08 -26.77 12.90
N MET A 86 24.59 -26.86 14.14
CA MET A 86 25.28 -26.31 15.32
C MET A 86 26.70 -26.87 15.48
N GLN A 87 26.88 -28.17 15.24
CA GLN A 87 28.16 -28.87 15.30
C GLN A 87 29.02 -28.66 14.05
N GLY A 88 28.46 -28.09 12.99
CA GLY A 88 29.14 -27.91 11.71
C GLY A 88 29.30 -29.21 10.93
N GLU A 89 28.50 -30.23 11.16
CA GLU A 89 28.46 -31.42 10.29
C GLU A 89 27.77 -31.10 8.95
N THR A 90 26.82 -30.16 8.96
CA THR A 90 26.13 -29.59 7.79
C THR A 90 26.26 -28.07 7.81
N ASP A 91 26.39 -27.41 6.65
CA ASP A 91 26.62 -25.96 6.58
C ASP A 91 25.32 -25.15 6.68
N LEU A 92 24.23 -25.65 6.10
CA LEU A 92 22.89 -25.05 6.15
C LEU A 92 21.81 -26.14 6.25
N ALA A 93 20.74 -25.89 7.00
CA ALA A 93 19.56 -26.74 6.99
C ALA A 93 18.28 -25.94 6.76
N ILE A 94 17.35 -26.52 5.99
CA ILE A 94 15.97 -26.04 5.89
C ILE A 94 15.11 -26.98 6.72
N VAL A 95 14.47 -26.43 7.75
CA VAL A 95 13.73 -27.20 8.77
C VAL A 95 12.40 -26.52 9.10
N PRO A 96 11.43 -27.23 9.70
CA PRO A 96 10.22 -26.60 10.21
C PRO A 96 10.56 -25.57 11.29
N VAL A 97 9.91 -24.40 11.25
CA VAL A 97 10.23 -23.28 12.14
C VAL A 97 10.02 -23.61 13.62
N TRP A 98 9.03 -24.45 13.94
CA TRP A 98 8.74 -24.85 15.31
C TRP A 98 9.82 -25.75 15.92
N ALA A 99 10.60 -26.47 15.09
CA ALA A 99 11.64 -27.39 15.55
C ALA A 99 12.77 -26.65 16.30
N LEU A 100 12.96 -25.37 15.97
CA LEU A 100 13.87 -24.48 16.67
C LEU A 100 13.50 -24.26 18.14
N SER A 101 12.25 -24.49 18.55
CA SER A 101 11.82 -24.27 19.94
C SER A 101 12.51 -25.16 20.97
N GLU A 102 13.16 -26.27 20.56
CA GLU A 102 14.03 -27.07 21.45
C GLU A 102 15.30 -26.31 21.84
N PHE A 103 15.78 -25.40 20.99
CA PHE A 103 17.06 -24.69 21.15
C PHE A 103 16.90 -23.19 21.43
N ALA A 104 15.83 -22.60 20.90
CA ALA A 104 15.46 -21.20 21.01
C ALA A 104 13.96 -21.13 21.35
N PRO A 105 13.60 -21.15 22.65
CA PRO A 105 12.23 -21.39 23.09
C PRO A 105 11.17 -20.43 22.52
N THR A 106 11.56 -19.19 22.20
CA THR A 106 10.67 -18.17 21.60
C THR A 106 10.11 -18.59 20.23
N PHE A 107 10.80 -19.44 19.47
CA PHE A 107 10.29 -19.99 18.20
C PHE A 107 9.07 -20.90 18.38
N GLY A 108 8.76 -21.31 19.62
CA GLY A 108 7.51 -21.99 19.93
C GLY A 108 6.26 -21.16 19.60
N ILE A 109 6.39 -19.85 19.45
CA ILE A 109 5.32 -18.94 19.02
C ILE A 109 4.68 -19.38 17.69
N TYR A 110 5.46 -19.96 16.77
CA TYR A 110 5.00 -20.40 15.46
C TYR A 110 4.16 -21.68 15.48
N GLY A 111 4.30 -22.49 16.53
CA GLY A 111 3.51 -23.72 16.68
C GLY A 111 2.30 -23.58 17.62
N LEU A 112 2.20 -22.48 18.38
CA LEU A 112 1.09 -22.28 19.32
C LEU A 112 -0.24 -21.97 18.60
N PRO A 113 -1.30 -22.74 18.85
CA PRO A 113 -2.61 -22.45 18.29
C PRO A 113 -3.16 -21.06 18.67
N PHE A 114 -3.84 -20.42 17.72
CA PHE A 114 -4.49 -19.11 17.82
C PHE A 114 -3.55 -17.97 18.22
N THR A 115 -2.26 -18.10 17.93
CA THR A 115 -1.25 -17.07 18.20
C THR A 115 -1.27 -15.96 17.17
N PHE A 116 -1.62 -16.27 15.92
CA PHE A 116 -1.73 -15.28 14.85
C PHE A 116 -3.20 -15.18 14.37
N PRO A 117 -3.76 -13.98 14.21
CA PRO A 117 -5.11 -13.79 13.67
C PRO A 117 -5.26 -14.23 12.20
N GLU A 118 -6.47 -14.69 11.86
CA GLU A 118 -6.86 -15.49 10.67
C GLU A 118 -6.53 -14.91 9.27
N ILE A 119 -6.21 -13.63 9.10
CA ILE A 119 -6.14 -13.01 7.74
C ILE A 119 -4.72 -12.54 7.34
N LYS A 120 -3.75 -12.63 8.24
CA LYS A 120 -2.48 -11.88 8.14
C LYS A 120 -1.15 -12.67 8.16
N PRO A 121 -1.10 -13.99 8.42
CA PRO A 121 0.16 -14.72 8.41
C PRO A 121 0.80 -14.76 7.04
N TYR A 122 0.04 -14.94 5.94
CA TYR A 122 0.60 -14.88 4.58
C TYR A 122 1.43 -13.61 4.33
N SER A 123 0.88 -12.44 4.69
CA SER A 123 1.59 -11.16 4.56
C SER A 123 2.71 -10.98 5.58
N PHE A 124 2.61 -11.61 6.75
CA PHE A 124 3.64 -11.62 7.78
C PHE A 124 4.84 -12.43 7.29
N PHE A 125 4.66 -13.71 6.91
CA PHE A 125 5.72 -14.60 6.46
C PHE A 125 6.46 -14.06 5.22
N MET A 126 5.73 -13.56 4.21
CA MET A 126 6.32 -12.91 3.01
C MET A 126 7.15 -11.64 3.28
N LYS A 127 6.91 -10.96 4.40
CA LYS A 127 7.54 -9.64 4.69
C LYS A 127 8.37 -9.63 5.97
N SER A 128 8.38 -10.73 6.72
CA SER A 128 9.06 -10.83 8.00
C SER A 128 10.49 -11.29 7.80
N GLN A 129 11.46 -10.45 8.16
CA GLN A 129 12.73 -10.99 8.68
C GLN A 129 12.43 -11.60 10.08
N LEU A 130 13.41 -12.06 10.86
CA LEU A 130 13.18 -12.63 12.20
C LEU A 130 13.38 -11.62 13.31
N GLN A 131 12.39 -11.42 14.22
CA GLN A 131 12.45 -10.36 15.25
C GLN A 131 13.82 -10.33 15.92
N PRO A 132 14.38 -9.16 16.28
CA PRO A 132 15.72 -9.08 16.90
C PRO A 132 15.89 -10.07 18.07
N GLN A 133 14.86 -10.19 18.92
CA GLN A 133 14.83 -11.15 20.03
C GLN A 133 14.92 -12.62 19.58
N LEU A 134 14.28 -12.99 18.47
CA LEU A 134 14.35 -14.34 17.87
C LEU A 134 15.74 -14.57 17.24
N ALA A 135 16.25 -13.59 16.50
CA ALA A 135 17.56 -13.65 15.86
C ALA A 135 18.69 -13.77 16.90
N ASP A 136 18.58 -13.07 18.03
CA ASP A 136 19.54 -13.13 19.13
C ASP A 136 19.56 -14.50 19.81
N GLN A 137 18.41 -15.18 19.95
CA GLN A 137 18.38 -16.55 20.46
C GLN A 137 19.05 -17.55 19.51
N LEU A 138 18.86 -17.42 18.20
CA LEU A 138 19.61 -18.24 17.24
C LEU A 138 21.12 -17.96 17.31
N LYS A 139 21.49 -16.68 17.39
CA LYS A 139 22.89 -16.27 17.50
C LYS A 139 23.55 -16.82 18.77
N ALA A 140 22.83 -16.89 19.89
CA ALA A 140 23.31 -17.50 21.13
C ALA A 140 23.61 -19.00 20.98
N GLN A 141 22.97 -19.68 20.02
CA GLN A 141 23.24 -21.06 19.64
C GLN A 141 24.29 -21.20 18.53
N GLY A 142 24.95 -20.12 18.12
CA GLY A 142 25.91 -20.11 17.00
C GLY A 142 25.27 -20.18 15.61
N LEU A 143 23.96 -19.97 15.54
CA LEU A 143 23.15 -20.07 14.32
C LEU A 143 22.69 -18.69 13.84
N ARG A 144 22.37 -18.60 12.55
CA ARG A 144 21.59 -17.51 11.95
C ARG A 144 20.60 -18.07 10.97
N ALA A 145 19.53 -17.33 10.71
CA ALA A 145 18.63 -17.64 9.61
C ALA A 145 19.12 -17.01 8.30
N LEU A 146 18.82 -17.67 7.19
CA LEU A 146 19.01 -17.17 5.84
C LEU A 146 17.64 -16.90 5.22
N GLY A 147 17.30 -15.63 5.01
CA GLY A 147 15.95 -15.25 4.59
C GLY A 147 14.98 -15.10 5.76
N GLY A 148 13.69 -15.23 5.46
CA GLY A 148 12.58 -15.15 6.41
C GLY A 148 12.06 -16.52 6.82
N VAL A 149 10.81 -16.55 7.27
CA VAL A 149 10.08 -17.80 7.55
C VAL A 149 9.15 -18.08 6.39
N TRP A 150 9.29 -19.25 5.79
CA TRP A 150 8.58 -19.68 4.60
C TRP A 150 7.17 -20.09 5.00
N TYR A 151 6.14 -19.62 4.30
CA TYR A 151 4.77 -19.97 4.62
C TYR A 151 4.40 -21.36 4.07
N GLY A 152 3.88 -22.21 4.95
CA GLY A 152 3.51 -23.60 4.65
C GLY A 152 2.01 -23.89 4.75
N GLY A 153 1.16 -22.86 4.78
CA GLY A 153 -0.29 -23.01 4.75
C GLY A 153 -0.95 -22.95 6.13
N THR A 154 -2.19 -22.49 6.13
CA THR A 154 -3.14 -22.43 7.24
C THR A 154 -3.75 -23.81 7.46
N ARG A 155 -3.80 -24.23 8.73
CA ARG A 155 -4.27 -25.57 9.09
C ARG A 155 -5.71 -25.56 9.62
N VAL A 156 -6.49 -26.51 9.11
CA VAL A 156 -7.91 -26.75 9.40
C VAL A 156 -8.14 -28.18 9.84
N ILE A 157 -9.37 -28.51 10.25
CA ILE A 157 -9.72 -29.87 10.64
C ILE A 157 -10.74 -30.43 9.63
N ALA A 158 -10.37 -31.48 8.92
CA ALA A 158 -11.23 -32.22 8.00
C ALA A 158 -11.82 -33.44 8.73
N SER A 159 -13.12 -33.74 8.55
CA SER A 159 -13.81 -34.80 9.32
C SER A 159 -14.90 -35.51 8.52
N GLN A 160 -15.28 -36.70 8.97
CA GLN A 160 -16.41 -37.45 8.39
C GLN A 160 -17.77 -37.07 8.99
N LEU A 161 -17.77 -36.44 10.16
CA LEU A 161 -18.95 -35.94 10.84
C LEU A 161 -18.87 -34.42 11.00
N PRO A 162 -20.01 -33.70 11.08
CA PRO A 162 -20.01 -32.26 11.30
C PRO A 162 -19.49 -31.93 12.70
N ARG A 163 -18.54 -31.00 12.79
CA ARG A 163 -17.92 -30.55 14.04
C ARG A 163 -17.75 -29.04 14.00
N ARG A 164 -18.64 -28.29 14.64
CA ARG A 164 -18.68 -26.83 14.55
C ARG A 164 -17.91 -26.16 15.68
N SER A 165 -17.89 -26.76 16.86
CA SER A 165 -17.33 -26.20 18.08
C SER A 165 -16.38 -27.17 18.78
N PRO A 166 -15.54 -26.70 19.73
CA PRO A 166 -14.69 -27.58 20.54
C PRO A 166 -15.43 -28.78 21.14
N ARG A 167 -16.68 -28.60 21.58
CA ARG A 167 -17.48 -29.64 22.22
C ARG A 167 -17.77 -30.83 21.30
N ASP A 168 -17.83 -30.58 19.99
CA ASP A 168 -18.11 -31.61 18.99
C ASP A 168 -16.92 -32.55 18.76
N PHE A 169 -15.75 -32.25 19.34
CA PHE A 169 -14.54 -33.07 19.24
C PHE A 169 -14.39 -34.06 20.41
N LYS A 170 -15.29 -34.07 21.39
CA LYS A 170 -15.21 -35.01 22.52
C LYS A 170 -15.26 -36.47 22.05
N GLY A 171 -14.28 -37.28 22.45
CA GLY A 171 -14.13 -38.68 22.08
C GLY A 171 -13.73 -38.92 20.62
N THR A 172 -13.33 -37.87 19.90
CA THR A 172 -12.96 -37.95 18.49
C THR A 172 -11.50 -38.32 18.33
N ARG A 173 -11.20 -39.30 17.49
CA ARG A 173 -9.84 -39.64 17.09
C ARG A 173 -9.39 -38.70 15.97
N VAL A 174 -8.57 -37.71 16.29
CA VAL A 174 -8.08 -36.71 15.33
C VAL A 174 -6.65 -37.08 14.94
N ALA A 175 -6.42 -37.39 13.67
CA ALA A 175 -5.07 -37.49 13.14
C ALA A 175 -4.39 -36.13 13.20
N VAL A 176 -3.24 -36.07 13.87
CA VAL A 176 -2.37 -34.89 13.93
C VAL A 176 -1.02 -35.28 13.35
N SER A 177 -0.41 -34.35 12.62
CA SER A 177 0.86 -34.62 11.97
C SER A 177 1.94 -34.99 12.98
N SER A 178 2.63 -36.11 12.75
CA SER A 178 3.85 -36.52 13.47
C SER A 178 4.95 -35.48 13.39
N GLU A 179 4.85 -34.58 12.41
CA GLU A 179 5.78 -33.48 12.21
C GLU A 179 5.58 -32.39 13.26
N ASP A 180 4.38 -32.13 13.80
CA ASP A 180 4.10 -30.94 14.62
C ASP A 180 3.42 -31.22 15.99
N TRP A 181 3.19 -32.49 16.32
CA TRP A 181 2.26 -32.93 17.37
C TRP A 181 2.54 -32.35 18.78
N ARG A 182 3.79 -32.02 19.10
CA ARG A 182 4.18 -31.55 20.46
C ARG A 182 3.60 -30.19 20.83
N LEU A 183 3.05 -29.43 19.88
CA LEU A 183 2.51 -28.09 20.09
C LEU A 183 0.99 -27.99 19.88
N LEU A 184 0.34 -29.06 19.41
CA LEU A 184 -1.12 -29.15 19.24
C LEU A 184 -1.68 -30.31 20.08
N ASP A 185 -2.16 -29.98 21.28
CA ASP A 185 -2.86 -30.91 22.16
C ASP A 185 -4.37 -30.66 22.10
N LEU A 186 -5.10 -31.51 21.36
CA LEU A 186 -6.56 -31.44 21.26
C LEU A 186 -7.28 -32.17 22.41
N SER A 187 -6.56 -32.73 23.39
CA SER A 187 -7.19 -33.33 24.57
C SER A 187 -7.97 -32.32 25.41
N GLY A 188 -7.61 -31.03 25.34
CA GLY A 188 -8.36 -29.94 25.97
C GLY A 188 -9.81 -29.88 25.50
N VAL A 189 -10.09 -30.22 24.24
CA VAL A 189 -11.45 -30.30 23.68
C VAL A 189 -12.07 -31.70 23.82
N GLY A 190 -11.40 -32.60 24.53
CA GLY A 190 -11.82 -33.98 24.77
C GLY A 190 -11.55 -34.93 23.60
N ALA A 191 -10.75 -34.52 22.60
CA ALA A 191 -10.34 -35.38 21.48
C ALA A 191 -9.15 -36.28 21.84
N GLU A 192 -9.06 -37.43 21.19
CA GLU A 192 -7.87 -38.28 21.17
C GLU A 192 -7.01 -37.89 19.97
N SER A 193 -5.83 -37.31 20.22
CA SER A 193 -4.90 -36.95 19.14
C SER A 193 -4.07 -38.17 18.76
N ILE A 194 -4.16 -38.61 17.50
CA ILE A 194 -3.43 -39.75 16.96
C ILE A 194 -2.32 -39.23 16.05
N GLU A 195 -1.09 -39.40 16.48
CA GLU A 195 0.10 -39.00 15.72
C GLU A 195 0.29 -39.90 14.49
N MET A 196 0.41 -39.30 13.29
CA MET A 196 0.79 -40.03 12.07
C MET A 196 1.38 -39.11 11.00
N SER A 197 2.09 -39.70 10.03
CA SER A 197 2.54 -38.99 8.83
C SER A 197 1.35 -38.48 8.00
N ASP A 198 1.47 -37.26 7.47
CA ASP A 198 0.49 -36.64 6.55
C ASP A 198 0.17 -37.57 5.36
N SER A 199 1.16 -38.33 4.88
CA SER A 199 0.99 -39.30 3.79
C SER A 199 0.04 -40.46 4.11
N LEU A 200 -0.15 -40.78 5.40
CA LEU A 200 -1.03 -41.85 5.86
C LEU A 200 -2.43 -41.34 6.20
N MET A 201 -2.61 -40.04 6.43
CA MET A 201 -3.88 -39.46 6.90
C MET A 201 -5.03 -39.75 5.94
N ALA A 202 -4.82 -39.66 4.62
CA ALA A 202 -5.87 -39.98 3.64
C ALA A 202 -6.33 -41.45 3.76
N SER A 203 -5.40 -42.39 3.93
CA SER A 203 -5.71 -43.81 4.09
C SER A 203 -6.34 -44.14 5.45
N ALA A 204 -5.88 -43.48 6.52
CA ALA A 204 -6.45 -43.61 7.86
C ALA A 204 -7.87 -43.04 7.90
N MET A 205 -8.10 -41.93 7.21
CA MET A 205 -9.41 -41.32 7.13
C MET A 205 -10.38 -42.16 6.28
N ALA A 206 -9.89 -42.75 5.18
CA ALA A 206 -10.69 -43.63 4.32
C ALA A 206 -11.05 -44.97 4.99
N SER A 207 -10.17 -45.51 5.83
CA SER A 207 -10.41 -46.78 6.55
C SER A 207 -11.20 -46.62 7.85
N GLY A 208 -11.45 -45.38 8.31
CA GLY A 208 -12.10 -45.11 9.59
C GLY A 208 -11.22 -45.37 10.81
N ALA A 209 -9.90 -45.50 10.61
CA ALA A 209 -8.92 -45.60 11.69
C ALA A 209 -8.88 -44.31 12.53
N VAL A 210 -9.18 -43.17 11.91
CA VAL A 210 -9.42 -41.87 12.57
C VAL A 210 -10.80 -41.34 12.19
N ASP A 211 -11.26 -40.31 12.89
CA ASP A 211 -12.57 -39.68 12.67
C ASP A 211 -12.44 -38.26 12.07
N ALA A 212 -11.26 -37.66 12.19
CA ALA A 212 -10.88 -36.38 11.62
C ALA A 212 -9.36 -36.33 11.40
N ALA A 213 -8.90 -35.38 10.58
CA ALA A 213 -7.49 -35.09 10.35
C ALA A 213 -7.24 -33.58 10.35
N GLU A 214 -6.17 -33.16 11.01
CA GLU A 214 -5.71 -31.76 11.01
C GLU A 214 -4.72 -31.56 9.86
N VAL A 215 -5.08 -30.74 8.88
CA VAL A 215 -4.33 -30.57 7.63
C VAL A 215 -4.34 -29.13 7.10
N PRO A 216 -3.33 -28.75 6.29
CA PRO A 216 -3.37 -27.50 5.54
C PRO A 216 -4.54 -27.42 4.56
N TRP A 217 -5.03 -26.21 4.27
CA TRP A 217 -6.13 -25.98 3.31
C TRP A 217 -5.85 -26.62 1.94
N ASP A 218 -4.62 -26.53 1.42
CA ASP A 218 -4.22 -27.08 0.10
C ASP A 218 -4.25 -28.62 0.04
N GLN A 219 -4.49 -29.30 1.16
CA GLN A 219 -4.59 -30.77 1.25
C GLN A 219 -6.02 -31.27 1.54
N VAL A 220 -6.98 -30.40 1.88
CA VAL A 220 -8.35 -30.79 2.29
C VAL A 220 -9.02 -31.66 1.23
N THR A 221 -8.89 -31.30 -0.05
CA THR A 221 -9.51 -32.03 -1.17
C THR A 221 -8.91 -33.43 -1.40
N LYS A 222 -7.77 -33.74 -0.80
CA LYS A 222 -7.06 -35.03 -0.97
C LYS A 222 -7.39 -36.05 0.12
N ILE A 223 -8.00 -35.65 1.23
CA ILE A 223 -8.27 -36.53 2.41
C ILE A 223 -9.66 -37.19 2.37
N ASN A 224 -10.47 -36.91 1.33
CA ASN A 224 -11.81 -37.49 1.16
C ASN A 224 -12.70 -37.32 2.42
N ALA A 225 -12.69 -36.11 2.98
CA ALA A 225 -13.53 -35.75 4.12
C ALA A 225 -14.92 -35.29 3.67
N ALA A 226 -15.95 -35.59 4.47
CA ALA A 226 -17.31 -35.09 4.24
C ALA A 226 -17.51 -33.64 4.73
N PHE A 227 -16.70 -33.20 5.70
CA PHE A 227 -16.79 -31.89 6.32
C PHE A 227 -15.40 -31.26 6.51
N VAL A 228 -15.32 -29.93 6.46
CA VAL A 228 -14.14 -29.18 6.91
C VAL A 228 -14.56 -28.11 7.91
N THR A 229 -13.98 -28.14 9.10
CA THR A 229 -14.08 -27.09 10.10
C THR A 229 -12.97 -26.09 9.85
N GLN A 230 -13.31 -24.87 9.45
CA GLN A 230 -12.37 -23.77 9.30
C GLN A 230 -11.93 -23.28 10.68
N SER A 231 -11.08 -24.06 11.34
CA SER A 231 -10.54 -23.70 12.65
C SER A 231 -9.41 -22.68 12.54
N ASP A 232 -8.72 -22.61 11.38
CA ASP A 232 -7.60 -21.70 11.07
C ASP A 232 -6.75 -21.40 12.30
N HIS A 233 -6.38 -22.49 12.96
CA HIS A 233 -5.94 -22.45 14.35
C HIS A 233 -4.42 -22.32 14.43
N ARG A 234 -3.68 -22.61 13.36
CA ARG A 234 -2.24 -22.38 13.25
C ARG A 234 -1.80 -22.44 11.78
N PHE A 235 -0.52 -22.20 11.54
CA PHE A 235 0.10 -22.22 10.22
C PHE A 235 1.32 -23.15 10.25
N SER A 236 1.64 -23.76 9.12
CA SER A 236 2.92 -24.45 8.93
C SER A 236 3.95 -23.43 8.41
N GLY A 237 5.23 -23.62 8.71
CA GLY A 237 6.29 -22.79 8.14
C GLY A 237 7.67 -23.41 8.23
N LEU A 238 8.57 -22.98 7.35
CA LEU A 238 9.96 -23.44 7.29
C LEU A 238 10.92 -22.29 7.52
N ILE A 239 12.15 -22.62 7.84
CA ILE A 239 13.23 -21.65 8.01
C ILE A 239 14.54 -22.27 7.56
N ALA A 240 15.33 -21.50 6.81
CA ALA A 240 16.70 -21.86 6.50
C ALA A 240 17.64 -21.32 7.58
N ILE A 241 18.45 -22.19 8.18
CA ILE A 241 19.42 -21.84 9.22
C ILE A 241 20.84 -22.28 8.82
N TYR A 242 21.83 -21.53 9.25
CA TYR A 242 23.24 -21.86 9.02
C TYR A 242 24.10 -21.55 10.24
N GLN A 243 25.26 -22.20 10.31
CA GLN A 243 26.26 -21.94 11.34
C GLN A 243 27.15 -20.77 10.90
N VAL A 244 27.22 -19.73 11.75
CA VAL A 244 27.78 -18.42 11.35
C VAL A 244 29.23 -18.53 10.88
N ALA A 245 30.09 -19.20 11.66
CA ALA A 245 31.51 -19.27 11.37
C ALA A 245 31.80 -19.99 10.04
N ARG A 246 31.07 -21.07 9.75
CA ARG A 246 31.23 -21.89 8.55
C ARG A 246 30.67 -21.18 7.33
N PHE A 247 29.48 -20.62 7.41
CA PHE A 247 28.91 -19.88 6.29
C PHE A 247 29.76 -18.65 5.96
N SER A 248 30.24 -17.90 6.96
CA SER A 248 31.16 -16.76 6.77
C SER A 248 32.56 -17.17 6.27
N ALA A 249 32.95 -18.43 6.38
CA ALA A 249 34.19 -18.95 5.81
C ALA A 249 34.05 -19.37 4.33
N LEU A 250 32.82 -19.52 3.80
CA LEU A 250 32.61 -19.84 2.39
C LEU A 250 33.05 -18.68 1.48
N PRO A 251 33.51 -18.94 0.24
CA PRO A 251 33.75 -17.88 -0.74
C PRO A 251 32.51 -17.01 -0.95
N GLU A 252 32.70 -15.70 -1.12
CA GLU A 252 31.59 -14.74 -1.33
C GLU A 252 30.67 -15.13 -2.50
N PRO A 253 31.16 -15.55 -3.67
CA PRO A 253 30.29 -16.00 -4.76
C PRO A 253 29.42 -17.21 -4.39
N THR A 254 29.98 -18.15 -3.61
CA THR A 254 29.26 -19.33 -3.11
C THR A 254 28.17 -18.92 -2.13
N ARG A 255 28.47 -18.02 -1.18
CA ARG A 255 27.46 -17.48 -0.26
C ARG A 255 26.33 -16.80 -1.01
N GLN A 256 26.66 -15.88 -1.92
CA GLN A 256 25.67 -15.14 -2.70
C GLN A 256 24.76 -16.08 -3.51
N ARG A 257 25.34 -17.08 -4.15
CA ARG A 257 24.57 -18.07 -4.92
C ARG A 257 23.61 -18.86 -4.04
N ILE A 258 24.07 -19.34 -2.87
CA ILE A 258 23.22 -20.05 -1.92
C ILE A 258 22.10 -19.13 -1.41
N THR A 259 22.41 -17.90 -1.00
CA THR A 259 21.41 -16.92 -0.55
C THR A 259 20.36 -16.64 -1.62
N GLN A 260 20.76 -16.43 -2.87
CA GLN A 260 19.83 -16.19 -3.97
C GLN A 260 18.88 -17.37 -4.20
N VAL A 261 19.40 -18.59 -4.20
CA VAL A 261 18.58 -19.80 -4.42
C VAL A 261 17.60 -20.03 -3.27
N ILE A 262 18.05 -19.85 -2.02
CA ILE A 262 17.21 -20.03 -0.84
C ILE A 262 16.10 -18.98 -0.79
N ASN A 263 16.41 -17.70 -1.05
CA ASN A 263 15.39 -16.64 -1.09
C ASN A 263 14.38 -16.87 -2.24
N TYR A 264 14.84 -17.30 -3.41
CA TYR A 264 13.92 -17.64 -4.51
C TYR A 264 12.99 -18.80 -4.15
N ALA A 265 13.51 -19.83 -3.48
CA ALA A 265 12.71 -20.96 -3.04
C ALA A 265 11.69 -20.58 -1.97
N GLU A 266 12.06 -19.69 -1.03
CA GLU A 266 11.15 -19.10 -0.04
C GLU A 266 9.94 -18.41 -0.71
N ASP A 267 10.21 -17.51 -1.66
CA ASP A 267 9.19 -16.78 -2.40
C ASP A 267 8.30 -17.73 -3.22
N TYR A 268 8.91 -18.69 -3.90
CA TYR A 268 8.21 -19.68 -4.72
C TYR A 268 7.25 -20.54 -3.88
N VAL A 269 7.74 -21.11 -2.77
CA VAL A 269 6.94 -21.94 -1.88
C VAL A 269 5.78 -21.14 -1.31
N THR A 270 6.08 -19.96 -0.76
CA THR A 270 5.07 -19.15 -0.08
C THR A 270 3.96 -18.70 -1.02
N SER A 271 4.31 -18.21 -2.21
CA SER A 271 3.33 -17.78 -3.21
C SER A 271 2.50 -18.95 -3.75
N THR A 272 3.13 -20.10 -4.01
CA THR A 272 2.45 -21.28 -4.56
C THR A 272 1.47 -21.89 -3.56
N ILE A 273 1.87 -22.04 -2.28
CA ILE A 273 0.96 -22.54 -1.24
C ILE A 273 -0.27 -21.63 -1.11
N ALA A 274 -0.07 -20.31 -1.07
CA ALA A 274 -1.18 -19.37 -0.95
C ALA A 274 -2.19 -19.46 -2.11
N VAL A 275 -1.71 -19.67 -3.34
CA VAL A 275 -2.56 -19.92 -4.50
C VAL A 275 -3.34 -21.23 -4.33
N ARG A 276 -2.65 -22.31 -3.95
CA ARG A 276 -3.28 -23.63 -3.80
C ARG A 276 -4.29 -23.70 -2.67
N GLU A 277 -4.08 -22.98 -1.58
CA GLU A 277 -5.06 -22.87 -0.50
C GLU A 277 -6.34 -22.22 -1.00
N ARG A 278 -6.22 -21.14 -1.78
CA ARG A 278 -7.37 -20.47 -2.40
C ARG A 278 -8.10 -21.40 -3.37
N GLU A 279 -7.37 -22.09 -4.22
CA GLU A 279 -7.94 -23.09 -5.13
C GLU A 279 -8.67 -24.21 -4.38
N ALA A 280 -8.11 -24.69 -3.27
CA ALA A 280 -8.73 -25.71 -2.45
C ALA A 280 -9.98 -25.19 -1.74
N MET A 281 -9.97 -23.96 -1.22
CA MET A 281 -11.13 -23.29 -0.65
C MET A 281 -12.25 -23.14 -1.69
N ASP A 282 -11.94 -22.62 -2.87
CA ASP A 282 -12.90 -22.48 -3.97
C ASP A 282 -13.48 -23.83 -4.40
N ALA A 283 -12.63 -24.87 -4.48
CA ALA A 283 -13.05 -26.24 -4.81
C ALA A 283 -13.96 -26.85 -3.72
N VAL A 284 -13.66 -26.62 -2.44
CA VAL A 284 -14.51 -27.06 -1.33
C VAL A 284 -15.86 -26.33 -1.39
N GLN A 285 -15.86 -25.02 -1.62
CA GLN A 285 -17.08 -24.22 -1.71
C GLN A 285 -17.97 -24.63 -2.89
N ALA A 286 -17.37 -25.02 -4.03
CA ALA A 286 -18.08 -25.52 -5.20
C ALA A 286 -18.49 -27.01 -5.09
N SER A 287 -17.95 -27.75 -4.12
CA SER A 287 -18.17 -29.19 -3.98
C SER A 287 -19.53 -29.51 -3.37
N SER A 288 -20.24 -30.47 -3.95
CA SER A 288 -21.42 -31.09 -3.31
C SER A 288 -21.08 -32.23 -2.35
N LYS A 289 -19.79 -32.61 -2.26
CA LYS A 289 -19.31 -33.73 -1.44
C LYS A 289 -18.70 -33.32 -0.11
N ILE A 290 -18.21 -32.08 0.00
CA ILE A 290 -17.54 -31.56 1.19
C ILE A 290 -18.36 -30.38 1.72
N THR A 291 -18.76 -30.44 2.97
CA THR A 291 -19.46 -29.33 3.63
C THR A 291 -18.46 -28.45 4.38
N TRP A 292 -18.32 -27.20 3.94
CA TRP A 292 -17.57 -26.18 4.66
C TRP A 292 -18.35 -25.71 5.90
N MET A 293 -17.71 -25.78 7.07
CA MET A 293 -18.22 -25.22 8.31
C MET A 293 -17.32 -24.07 8.77
N GLY A 294 -17.79 -22.84 8.54
CA GLY A 294 -17.15 -21.64 9.07
C GLY A 294 -17.25 -21.60 10.59
N VAL A 295 -16.24 -20.99 11.21
CA VAL A 295 -16.17 -20.76 12.66
C VAL A 295 -16.33 -19.26 12.89
N ASP A 296 -17.34 -18.85 13.66
CA ASP A 296 -17.49 -17.46 14.07
C ASP A 296 -16.54 -17.10 15.22
N GLU A 297 -16.41 -15.80 15.50
CA GLU A 297 -15.55 -15.27 16.57
C GLU A 297 -15.89 -15.84 17.96
N GLY A 298 -17.17 -16.11 18.24
CA GLY A 298 -17.61 -16.71 19.49
C GLY A 298 -17.15 -18.15 19.65
N VAL A 299 -17.18 -18.93 18.57
CA VAL A 299 -16.68 -20.31 18.55
C VAL A 299 -15.14 -20.33 18.55
N ARG A 300 -14.48 -19.39 17.85
CA ARG A 300 -13.03 -19.23 17.91
C ARG A 300 -12.55 -18.88 19.33
N ALA A 301 -13.28 -18.02 20.04
CA ALA A 301 -13.02 -17.71 21.45
C ALA A 301 -13.19 -18.94 22.36
N GLN A 302 -14.14 -19.83 22.06
CA GLN A 302 -14.27 -21.10 22.77
C GLN A 302 -13.04 -22.00 22.56
N TRP A 303 -12.56 -22.12 21.33
CA TRP A 303 -11.31 -22.85 21.04
C TRP A 303 -10.12 -22.26 21.79
N GLN A 304 -9.95 -20.94 21.75
CA GLN A 304 -8.89 -20.24 22.48
C GLN A 304 -8.97 -20.49 23.99
N THR A 305 -10.17 -20.39 24.57
CA THR A 305 -10.40 -20.59 26.00
C THR A 305 -10.05 -22.01 26.42
N VAL A 306 -10.55 -23.01 25.69
CA VAL A 306 -10.36 -24.42 26.03
C VAL A 306 -8.89 -24.85 25.86
N LEU A 307 -8.17 -24.28 24.89
CA LEU A 307 -6.76 -24.59 24.70
C LEU A 307 -5.83 -23.74 25.58
N ALA A 308 -6.27 -22.62 26.13
CA ALA A 308 -5.44 -21.69 26.89
C ALA A 308 -4.74 -22.36 28.10
N GLU A 309 -5.46 -23.21 28.83
CA GLU A 309 -4.90 -23.93 29.99
C GLU A 309 -3.76 -24.87 29.58
N ARG A 310 -3.91 -25.56 28.45
CA ARG A 310 -2.88 -26.47 27.90
C ARG A 310 -1.67 -25.70 27.36
N GLN A 311 -1.91 -24.50 26.85
CA GLN A 311 -0.86 -23.63 26.32
C GLN A 311 -0.07 -22.90 27.42
N ALA A 312 -0.55 -22.83 28.67
CA ALA A 312 0.01 -21.95 29.70
C ALA A 312 1.53 -22.14 29.92
N SER A 313 1.99 -23.39 30.04
CA SER A 313 3.42 -23.70 30.21
C SER A 313 4.25 -23.35 28.98
N ALA A 314 3.71 -23.59 27.78
CA ALA A 314 4.38 -23.23 26.54
C ALA A 314 4.47 -21.70 26.38
N ILE A 315 3.39 -20.96 26.68
CA ILE A 315 3.35 -19.50 26.66
C ILE A 315 4.34 -18.90 27.66
N GLU A 316 4.47 -19.48 28.85
CA GLU A 316 5.44 -19.04 29.86
C GLU A 316 6.87 -19.22 29.35
N ARG A 317 7.18 -20.37 28.74
CA ARG A 317 8.49 -20.67 28.17
C ARG A 317 8.84 -19.80 26.95
N ILE A 318 7.84 -19.45 26.12
CA ILE A 318 8.00 -18.57 24.95
C ILE A 318 8.15 -17.11 25.38
N GLY A 319 7.44 -16.71 26.44
CA GLY A 319 7.32 -15.33 26.89
C GLY A 319 5.92 -14.78 26.67
N ARG A 320 5.23 -14.44 27.76
CA ARG A 320 3.84 -13.95 27.74
C ARG A 320 3.67 -12.68 26.90
N SER A 321 4.63 -11.76 26.95
CA SER A 321 4.62 -10.52 26.16
C SER A 321 4.67 -10.79 24.66
N LEU A 322 5.62 -11.63 24.23
CA LEU A 322 5.82 -11.99 22.83
C LEU A 322 4.57 -12.69 22.25
N VAL A 323 4.00 -13.65 22.99
CA VAL A 323 2.75 -14.32 22.57
C VAL A 323 1.58 -13.33 22.50
N TYR A 324 1.49 -12.43 23.47
CA TYR A 324 0.45 -11.41 23.50
C TYR A 324 0.56 -10.45 22.30
N GLU A 325 1.75 -9.95 21.99
CA GLU A 325 2.02 -9.09 20.83
C GLU A 325 1.62 -9.76 19.52
N ALA A 326 2.01 -11.02 19.33
CA ALA A 326 1.63 -11.79 18.14
C ALA A 326 0.11 -11.96 18.00
N ARG A 327 -0.61 -12.12 19.12
CA ARG A 327 -2.07 -12.28 19.15
C ARG A 327 -2.84 -11.00 18.81
N ILE A 328 -2.29 -9.83 19.13
CA ILE A 328 -3.01 -8.55 19.02
C ILE A 328 -2.57 -7.68 17.84
N ASN A 329 -1.37 -7.87 17.29
CA ASN A 329 -0.87 -7.01 16.23
C ASN A 329 -0.15 -7.75 15.07
N PRO A 330 -0.90 -8.38 14.17
CA PRO A 330 -0.33 -9.07 13.00
C PRO A 330 -0.01 -8.22 11.76
N ILE A 331 -0.23 -6.89 11.72
CA ILE A 331 0.04 -6.08 10.49
C ILE A 331 1.01 -4.91 10.66
N SER A 332 1.22 -4.32 11.84
CA SER A 332 1.91 -3.00 11.88
C SER A 332 3.34 -2.95 12.46
N THR A 333 3.98 -4.06 12.83
CA THR A 333 5.35 -3.98 13.40
C THR A 333 6.24 -5.19 13.13
N LEU A 334 6.60 -5.41 11.87
CA LEU A 334 7.85 -6.12 11.52
C LEU A 334 8.65 -5.37 10.44
N SER A 335 8.61 -4.03 10.47
CA SER A 335 9.76 -3.28 9.97
C SER A 335 10.88 -3.44 11.00
N TYR A 336 11.97 -4.07 10.57
CA TYR A 336 13.10 -4.56 11.36
C TYR A 336 13.86 -3.52 12.17
N SER A 337 13.49 -2.24 12.06
CA SER A 337 14.10 -1.13 12.79
C SER A 337 13.46 -0.85 14.16
N VAL A 338 12.16 -1.09 14.35
CA VAL A 338 11.40 -0.54 15.50
C VAL A 338 11.60 -1.34 16.81
N LEU A 339 11.98 -2.62 16.73
CA LEU A 339 12.21 -3.46 17.92
C LEU A 339 13.68 -3.55 18.36
N SER A 340 14.56 -2.78 17.73
CA SER A 340 15.99 -2.70 18.08
C SER A 340 16.31 -1.55 19.05
N SER A 341 15.35 -0.68 19.34
CA SER A 341 15.51 0.45 20.25
C SER A 341 14.88 0.13 21.62
N PRO A 342 15.51 0.48 22.75
CA PRO A 342 14.92 0.33 24.09
C PRO A 342 13.61 1.09 24.30
N TRP A 343 13.11 1.83 23.30
CA TRP A 343 11.91 2.66 23.30
C TRP A 343 11.01 2.28 22.11
N SER A 344 10.05 1.36 22.28
CA SER A 344 9.02 1.14 21.26
C SER A 344 7.97 2.26 21.35
N ILE A 345 8.01 3.23 20.44
CA ILE A 345 7.03 4.33 20.38
C ILE A 345 6.13 4.10 19.16
N ASN A 346 4.83 4.30 19.35
CA ASN A 346 3.81 4.02 18.34
C ASN A 346 2.84 5.19 18.20
N TRP A 347 2.38 5.40 16.97
CA TRP A 347 1.15 6.14 16.74
C TRP A 347 -0.03 5.32 17.24
N ASN A 348 -0.91 5.95 18.02
CA ASN A 348 -2.15 5.39 18.51
C ASN A 348 -3.28 6.37 18.16
N ALA A 349 -4.36 5.90 17.56
CA ALA A 349 -5.51 6.73 17.24
C ALA A 349 -6.83 6.03 17.53
N TRP A 350 -7.85 6.79 17.88
CA TRP A 350 -9.19 6.25 18.07
C TRP A 350 -10.25 7.33 17.86
N PHE A 351 -11.48 6.88 17.63
CA PHE A 351 -12.65 7.74 17.62
C PHE A 351 -13.44 7.55 18.90
N GLN A 352 -14.04 8.61 19.43
CA GLN A 352 -14.85 8.52 20.63
C GLN A 352 -16.05 9.48 20.59
N SER A 353 -17.17 9.08 21.19
CA SER A 353 -18.30 9.99 21.48
C SER A 353 -18.21 10.60 22.88
N SER A 354 -17.39 10.00 23.74
CA SER A 354 -16.93 10.53 25.03
C SER A 354 -15.69 9.75 25.45
N PRO A 355 -14.88 10.20 26.43
CA PRO A 355 -13.68 9.48 26.88
C PRO A 355 -13.93 8.01 27.31
N LYS A 356 -15.16 7.66 27.68
CA LYS A 356 -15.56 6.29 28.06
C LYS A 356 -16.15 5.47 26.90
N GLN A 357 -16.39 6.08 25.75
CA GLN A 357 -17.09 5.48 24.61
C GLN A 357 -16.26 5.58 23.33
N VAL A 358 -15.23 4.74 23.27
CA VAL A 358 -14.44 4.51 22.05
C VAL A 358 -15.32 3.81 21.01
N LYS A 359 -15.14 4.18 19.75
CA LYS A 359 -15.95 3.73 18.62
C LYS A 359 -15.07 3.02 17.60
N THR A 360 -15.54 1.84 17.21
CA THR A 360 -14.98 1.01 16.13
C THR A 360 -15.67 1.29 14.79
N SER A 361 -16.82 1.96 14.83
CA SER A 361 -17.55 2.49 13.68
C SER A 361 -18.27 3.78 14.05
N LEU A 362 -18.42 4.67 13.07
CA LEU A 362 -19.12 5.94 13.22
C LEU A 362 -20.53 5.82 12.64
N VAL A 363 -21.38 6.80 12.91
CA VAL A 363 -22.75 6.89 12.39
C VAL A 363 -22.91 8.25 11.73
N ALA A 364 -23.44 8.26 10.50
CA ALA A 364 -23.72 9.49 9.77
C ALA A 364 -24.63 10.43 10.59
N GLY A 365 -24.37 11.74 10.49
CA GLY A 365 -25.01 12.80 11.26
C GLY A 365 -24.60 12.91 12.73
N LYS A 366 -23.62 12.12 13.21
CA LYS A 366 -23.14 12.19 14.60
C LYS A 366 -21.75 12.83 14.72
N PRO A 367 -21.50 13.63 15.78
CA PRO A 367 -20.19 14.15 16.08
C PRO A 367 -19.34 13.11 16.83
N TYR A 368 -18.03 13.14 16.59
CA TYR A 368 -17.03 12.31 17.24
C TYR A 368 -15.74 13.09 17.44
N ASP A 369 -15.02 12.80 18.52
CA ASP A 369 -13.63 13.22 18.65
C ASP A 369 -12.73 12.19 17.98
N PHE A 370 -11.94 12.63 17.01
CA PHE A 370 -10.78 11.88 16.52
C PHE A 370 -9.58 12.24 17.37
N VAL A 371 -8.95 11.23 17.98
CA VAL A 371 -7.80 11.40 18.85
C VAL A 371 -6.58 10.73 18.22
N LEU A 372 -5.46 11.44 18.16
CA LEU A 372 -4.14 10.92 17.79
C LEU A 372 -3.17 11.11 18.95
N ASP A 373 -2.42 10.07 19.25
CA ASP A 373 -1.42 10.06 20.29
C ASP A 373 -0.12 9.40 19.80
N LEU A 374 1.01 9.90 20.29
CA LEU A 374 2.30 9.24 20.17
C LEU A 374 2.66 8.70 21.55
N GLY A 375 2.69 7.37 21.69
CA GLY A 375 2.79 6.74 22.99
C GLY A 375 3.85 5.66 23.06
N ARG A 376 4.32 5.35 24.27
CA ARG A 376 5.12 4.16 24.52
C ARG A 376 4.25 2.93 24.24
N GLY A 377 4.54 2.22 23.17
CA GLY A 377 3.85 1.00 22.75
C GLY A 377 2.41 1.23 22.26
N ILE A 378 1.74 0.12 22.02
CA ILE A 378 0.38 0.06 21.45
C ILE A 378 -0.67 0.15 22.56
N TYR A 379 -1.74 0.89 22.31
CA TYR A 379 -2.87 1.03 23.23
C TYR A 379 -3.97 0.00 22.93
N PRO A 380 -4.34 -0.86 23.89
CA PRO A 380 -5.39 -1.86 23.66
C PRO A 380 -6.74 -1.23 23.32
N GLY A 381 -7.27 -1.53 22.13
CA GLY A 381 -8.55 -0.97 21.65
C GLY A 381 -8.42 0.34 20.85
N ALA A 382 -7.20 0.85 20.68
CA ALA A 382 -6.89 1.90 19.70
C ALA A 382 -6.42 1.27 18.37
N LEU A 383 -6.44 2.06 17.30
CA LEU A 383 -5.73 1.79 16.06
C LEU A 383 -4.27 2.18 16.25
N SER A 384 -3.30 1.34 15.85
CA SER A 384 -1.89 1.63 16.13
C SER A 384 -0.93 1.18 15.03
N SER A 385 0.14 1.95 14.85
CA SER A 385 1.26 1.65 13.93
C SER A 385 2.59 2.09 14.54
N GLY A 386 3.70 1.53 14.06
CA GLY A 386 5.02 2.07 14.33
C GLY A 386 5.20 3.48 13.75
N ILE A 387 6.23 4.20 14.18
CA ILE A 387 6.65 5.43 13.50
C ILE A 387 7.57 5.11 12.31
N SER A 388 7.68 6.03 11.35
CA SER A 388 8.65 5.92 10.26
C SER A 388 10.10 5.91 10.76
N SER A 389 11.04 5.42 9.92
CA SER A 389 12.47 5.49 10.23
C SER A 389 12.99 6.93 10.33
N LEU A 390 12.50 7.86 9.49
CA LEU A 390 12.93 9.26 9.56
C LEU A 390 12.46 9.96 10.83
N LEU A 391 11.24 9.68 11.30
CA LEU A 391 10.77 10.21 12.58
C LEU A 391 11.55 9.59 13.74
N GLN A 392 11.87 8.29 13.67
CA GLN A 392 12.73 7.64 14.66
C GLN A 392 14.12 8.29 14.71
N GLU A 393 14.73 8.57 13.55
CA GLU A 393 16.01 9.28 13.43
C GLU A 393 15.93 10.68 14.03
N GLU A 394 14.90 11.47 13.68
CA GLU A 394 14.68 12.80 14.24
C GLU A 394 14.56 12.76 15.77
N ILE A 395 13.84 11.75 16.29
CA ILE A 395 13.70 11.56 17.74
C ILE A 395 15.06 11.27 18.39
N THR A 396 15.96 10.57 17.71
CA THR A 396 17.29 10.21 18.25
C THR A 396 18.38 11.27 18.02
N ALA A 397 18.26 12.13 17.00
CA ALA A 397 19.35 12.96 16.49
C ALA A 397 19.82 14.12 17.40
N GLN A 398 18.98 14.60 18.34
CA GLN A 398 19.27 15.77 19.18
C GLN A 398 19.37 15.42 20.68
N PRO A 399 20.38 14.64 21.11
CA PRO A 399 20.47 14.10 22.48
C PRO A 399 20.40 15.16 23.59
N ASP A 400 20.81 16.39 23.31
CA ASP A 400 20.91 17.47 24.30
C ASP A 400 19.62 18.29 24.47
N SER A 401 18.57 18.04 23.67
CA SER A 401 17.29 18.75 23.79
C SER A 401 16.28 17.95 24.60
N ASP A 402 15.71 18.55 25.66
CA ASP A 402 14.67 17.91 26.50
C ASP A 402 13.38 17.58 25.72
N GLN A 403 13.13 18.31 24.62
CA GLN A 403 11.95 18.16 23.79
C GLN A 403 12.28 18.16 22.31
N ILE A 404 11.42 17.52 21.52
CA ILE A 404 11.53 17.49 20.06
C ILE A 404 10.22 18.01 19.49
N HIS A 405 10.30 19.08 18.71
CA HIS A 405 9.12 19.76 18.18
C HIS A 405 8.75 19.20 16.81
N LEU A 406 7.52 18.75 16.67
CA LEU A 406 6.93 18.28 15.42
C LEU A 406 5.80 19.22 15.00
N LEU A 407 5.54 19.27 13.70
CA LEU A 407 4.35 19.90 13.13
C LEU A 407 3.46 18.81 12.50
N VAL A 408 2.21 18.73 12.94
CA VAL A 408 1.22 17.75 12.47
C VAL A 408 0.16 18.48 11.65
N ARG A 409 0.02 18.14 10.37
CA ARG A 409 -0.97 18.75 9.46
C ARG A 409 -2.07 17.72 9.12
N PRO A 410 -3.30 17.91 9.61
CA PRO A 410 -4.40 17.01 9.31
C PRO A 410 -5.07 17.37 7.98
N VAL A 411 -5.55 16.35 7.25
CA VAL A 411 -6.27 16.43 5.98
C VAL A 411 -7.41 15.41 6.01
N LEU A 412 -8.60 15.81 5.60
CA LEU A 412 -9.73 14.90 5.42
C LEU A 412 -9.88 14.54 3.94
N MET A 413 -10.01 13.24 3.67
CA MET A 413 -10.16 12.69 2.33
C MET A 413 -11.48 11.92 2.22
N GLY A 414 -12.10 11.95 1.04
CA GLY A 414 -13.34 11.26 0.70
C GLY A 414 -14.66 11.95 1.08
N GLY A 415 -14.65 13.14 1.70
CA GLY A 415 -15.86 13.92 2.00
C GLY A 415 -16.85 13.28 2.97
N ILE A 416 -16.47 12.16 3.58
CA ILE A 416 -17.29 11.41 4.55
C ILE A 416 -17.19 12.05 5.93
N LEU A 417 -16.02 12.61 6.28
CA LEU A 417 -15.82 13.38 7.50
C LEU A 417 -15.69 14.86 7.16
N GLU A 418 -16.21 15.71 8.03
CA GLU A 418 -15.93 17.14 8.04
C GLU A 418 -15.57 17.61 9.45
N PRO A 419 -14.80 18.71 9.60
CA PRO A 419 -14.60 19.33 10.90
C PRO A 419 -15.93 19.78 11.48
N ALA A 420 -16.13 19.61 12.78
CA ALA A 420 -17.34 20.12 13.43
C ALA A 420 -17.41 21.66 13.31
N PRO A 421 -18.61 22.26 13.23
CA PRO A 421 -18.75 23.71 13.11
C PRO A 421 -17.98 24.48 14.19
N GLY A 422 -17.23 25.51 13.77
CA GLY A 422 -16.44 26.35 14.67
C GLY A 422 -15.15 25.71 15.19
N THR A 423 -14.76 24.53 14.70
CA THR A 423 -13.50 23.88 15.07
C THR A 423 -12.37 24.23 14.12
N ASP A 424 -11.14 24.20 14.64
CA ASP A 424 -9.93 24.44 13.88
C ASP A 424 -9.26 23.12 13.48
N PHE A 425 -9.29 22.82 12.18
CA PHE A 425 -8.66 21.66 11.55
C PHE A 425 -7.31 22.01 10.90
N ARG A 426 -6.64 23.06 11.38
CA ARG A 426 -5.32 23.47 10.90
C ARG A 426 -4.17 22.67 11.53
N ALA A 427 -2.97 22.90 11.00
CA ALA A 427 -1.73 22.34 11.51
C ALA A 427 -1.49 22.69 12.99
N ARG A 428 -0.98 21.74 13.76
CA ARG A 428 -0.72 21.88 15.20
C ARG A 428 0.68 21.39 15.55
N ARG A 429 1.28 22.00 16.57
CA ARG A 429 2.57 21.55 17.12
C ARG A 429 2.35 20.37 18.06
N PHE A 430 3.31 19.44 18.08
CA PHE A 430 3.35 18.29 18.99
C PHE A 430 4.77 18.17 19.55
N ASN A 431 4.92 18.00 20.86
CA ASN A 431 6.22 18.05 21.54
C ASN A 431 6.57 16.69 22.13
N VAL A 432 7.50 15.97 21.53
CA VAL A 432 7.98 14.70 22.08
C VAL A 432 8.85 14.99 23.30
N GLN A 433 8.34 14.71 24.50
CA GLN A 433 9.06 14.88 25.76
C GLN A 433 10.00 13.70 25.98
N ARG A 434 11.31 13.95 26.00
CA ARG A 434 12.32 12.87 25.99
C ARG A 434 12.32 12.02 27.26
N ASP A 435 12.07 12.63 28.42
CA ASP A 435 11.95 11.95 29.72
C ASP A 435 10.76 10.97 29.77
N ARG A 436 9.81 11.11 28.85
CA ARG A 436 8.66 10.22 28.69
C ARG A 436 8.90 9.08 27.68
N LEU A 437 10.00 9.05 26.95
CA LEU A 437 10.31 7.98 25.97
C LEU A 437 10.68 6.63 26.61
N PRO A 438 11.48 6.56 27.70
CA PRO A 438 11.91 5.29 28.26
C PRO A 438 10.73 4.44 28.76
N ALA A 439 10.74 3.15 28.44
CA ALA A 439 9.77 2.19 28.94
C ALA A 439 9.78 2.14 30.48
N ARG A 440 8.59 2.07 31.09
CA ARG A 440 8.43 1.99 32.55
C ARG A 440 7.89 0.63 32.94
N VAL A 441 8.27 0.15 34.13
CA VAL A 441 7.86 -1.16 34.67
C VAL A 441 6.34 -1.34 34.70
N ASN A 442 5.59 -0.26 34.98
CA ASN A 442 4.13 -0.31 35.12
C ASN A 442 3.36 -0.18 33.79
N ASP A 443 4.03 0.11 32.65
CA ASP A 443 3.35 0.36 31.38
C ASP A 443 2.46 -0.83 30.96
N GLN A 444 2.93 -2.06 31.21
CA GLN A 444 2.18 -3.27 30.88
C GLN A 444 0.91 -3.43 31.74
N ALA A 445 1.00 -3.18 33.04
CA ALA A 445 -0.15 -3.28 33.94
C ALA A 445 -1.23 -2.24 33.58
N LEU A 446 -0.83 -1.03 33.18
CA LEU A 446 -1.76 -0.01 32.70
C LEU A 446 -2.49 -0.45 31.42
N ARG A 447 -1.78 -1.07 30.46
CA ARG A 447 -2.41 -1.64 29.26
C ARG A 447 -3.39 -2.76 29.62
N GLU A 448 -3.05 -3.61 30.58
CA GLU A 448 -3.96 -4.66 31.06
C GLU A 448 -5.21 -4.07 31.73
N GLN A 449 -5.07 -2.99 32.51
CA GLN A 449 -6.21 -2.26 33.07
C GLN A 449 -7.11 -1.67 31.98
N ALA A 450 -6.53 -1.04 30.95
CA ALA A 450 -7.28 -0.49 29.83
C ALA A 450 -8.03 -1.58 29.05
N ARG A 451 -7.37 -2.72 28.80
CA ARG A 451 -7.97 -3.90 28.15
C ARG A 451 -9.15 -4.47 28.94
N ASN A 452 -9.05 -4.46 30.27
CA ASN A 452 -10.11 -4.91 31.17
C ASN A 452 -11.15 -3.82 31.46
N HIS A 453 -11.13 -2.70 30.72
CA HIS A 453 -12.02 -1.54 30.88
C HIS A 453 -12.01 -0.91 32.28
N LEU A 454 -10.92 -1.09 33.04
CA LEU A 454 -10.74 -0.48 34.37
C LEU A 454 -10.33 0.99 34.28
N ILE A 455 -9.63 1.36 33.20
CA ILE A 455 -9.27 2.73 32.85
C ILE A 455 -9.64 3.00 31.40
N THR A 456 -9.85 4.27 31.03
CA THR A 456 -10.13 4.64 29.63
C THR A 456 -8.85 4.71 28.80
N LEU A 457 -8.96 4.77 27.47
CA LEU A 457 -7.83 5.09 26.59
C LEU A 457 -7.25 6.48 26.90
N SER A 458 -8.10 7.45 27.26
CA SER A 458 -7.63 8.77 27.69
C SER A 458 -6.83 8.72 28.98
N ASP A 459 -7.20 7.86 29.93
CA ASP A 459 -6.43 7.66 31.17
C ASP A 459 -5.12 6.92 30.90
N LEU A 460 -5.12 5.93 30.00
CA LEU A 460 -3.91 5.25 29.56
C LEU A 460 -2.94 6.23 28.87
N ALA A 461 -3.45 7.08 27.97
CA ALA A 461 -2.65 8.06 27.24
C ALA A 461 -2.00 9.09 28.17
N LYS A 462 -2.67 9.50 29.26
CA LYS A 462 -2.04 10.38 30.27
C LYS A 462 -0.75 9.81 30.84
N GLU A 463 -0.62 8.49 30.94
CA GLU A 463 0.55 7.82 31.52
C GLU A 463 1.61 7.43 30.48
N LEU A 464 1.17 6.97 29.31
CA LEU A 464 2.04 6.38 28.28
C LEU A 464 2.41 7.35 27.15
N SER A 465 1.68 8.45 26.98
CA SER A 465 1.96 9.40 25.91
C SER A 465 3.28 10.13 26.15
N VAL A 466 3.93 10.48 25.05
CA VAL A 466 5.12 11.34 25.04
C VAL A 466 4.75 12.83 25.03
N ASP A 467 3.47 13.18 24.85
CA ASP A 467 2.92 14.54 24.99
C ASP A 467 1.42 14.51 25.42
N GLU A 468 0.66 15.58 25.23
CA GLU A 468 -0.80 15.51 25.30
C GLU A 468 -1.40 14.99 23.98
N PRO A 469 -2.37 14.05 24.03
CA PRO A 469 -3.06 13.57 22.83
C PRO A 469 -3.74 14.71 22.05
N MET A 470 -3.64 14.67 20.73
CA MET A 470 -4.26 15.65 19.85
C MET A 470 -5.71 15.25 19.57
N VAL A 471 -6.63 16.20 19.72
CA VAL A 471 -8.08 15.96 19.53
C VAL A 471 -8.65 16.88 18.45
N TRP A 472 -9.36 16.28 17.48
CA TRP A 472 -10.13 16.99 16.47
C TRP A 472 -11.59 16.54 16.49
N PRO A 473 -12.55 17.44 16.78
CA PRO A 473 -13.96 17.12 16.67
C PRO A 473 -14.40 17.09 15.20
N LEU A 474 -14.99 15.97 14.79
CA LEU A 474 -15.41 15.66 13.42
C LEU A 474 -16.89 15.28 13.38
N ILE A 475 -17.53 15.49 12.24
CA ILE A 475 -18.88 15.00 11.93
C ILE A 475 -18.78 14.00 10.79
N ALA A 476 -19.39 12.83 10.99
CA ALA A 476 -19.63 11.87 9.92
C ALA A 476 -20.82 12.33 9.07
N ARG A 477 -20.60 12.74 7.83
CA ARG A 477 -21.65 13.30 6.95
C ARG A 477 -22.53 12.23 6.32
N GLN A 478 -21.91 11.15 5.88
CA GLN A 478 -22.56 10.07 5.12
C GLN A 478 -21.94 8.72 5.44
N ALA A 479 -22.62 7.63 5.11
CA ALA A 479 -22.07 6.29 5.27
C ALA A 479 -20.93 6.01 4.26
N GLY A 480 -19.99 5.15 4.61
CA GLY A 480 -18.85 4.79 3.77
C GLY A 480 -17.58 4.49 4.56
N CYS A 481 -16.42 4.53 3.89
CA CYS A 481 -15.11 4.40 4.53
C CYS A 481 -14.45 5.78 4.69
N ALA A 482 -14.53 6.34 5.89
CA ALA A 482 -13.91 7.62 6.20
C ALA A 482 -12.39 7.50 6.34
N GLN A 483 -11.67 8.55 5.93
CA GLN A 483 -10.23 8.65 6.14
C GLN A 483 -9.81 9.97 6.79
N VAL A 484 -8.93 9.88 7.78
CA VAL A 484 -8.17 11.00 8.33
C VAL A 484 -6.70 10.81 7.99
N VAL A 485 -6.13 11.77 7.29
CA VAL A 485 -4.73 11.74 6.84
C VAL A 485 -3.95 12.79 7.63
N LEU A 486 -2.77 12.44 8.14
CA LEU A 486 -1.94 13.35 8.91
C LEU A 486 -0.52 13.31 8.36
N SER A 487 0.03 14.45 7.96
CA SER A 487 1.44 14.56 7.63
C SER A 487 2.22 15.11 8.82
N ILE A 488 3.32 14.45 9.17
CA ILE A 488 4.18 14.77 10.31
C ILE A 488 5.47 15.37 9.79
N TRP A 489 5.88 16.50 10.34
CA TRP A 489 7.01 17.29 9.86
C TRP A 489 7.93 17.68 11.01
N ASP A 490 9.15 18.08 10.65
CA ASP A 490 10.04 18.77 11.58
C ASP A 490 9.45 20.10 12.09
N ALA A 491 10.09 20.68 13.09
CA ALA A 491 9.63 21.91 13.74
C ALA A 491 9.47 23.10 12.79
N ALA A 492 10.28 23.13 11.72
CA ALA A 492 10.24 24.14 10.67
C ALA A 492 9.10 23.90 9.67
N GLY A 493 8.54 22.68 9.63
CA GLY A 493 7.50 22.29 8.68
C GLY A 493 8.04 22.10 7.26
N LEU A 494 9.35 21.84 7.12
CA LEU A 494 10.05 21.72 5.85
C LEU A 494 10.33 20.27 5.48
N ARG A 495 10.73 19.42 6.42
CA ARG A 495 10.99 18.00 6.14
C ARG A 495 9.84 17.12 6.61
N PRO A 496 9.19 16.36 5.72
CA PRO A 496 8.23 15.36 6.14
C PRO A 496 8.98 14.21 6.82
N LEU A 497 8.53 13.87 8.01
CA LEU A 497 9.08 12.81 8.85
C LEU A 497 8.22 11.57 8.81
N ASP A 498 6.89 11.70 8.78
CA ASP A 498 5.96 10.56 8.73
C ASP A 498 4.65 10.97 8.02
N TYR A 499 3.87 9.98 7.59
CA TYR A 499 2.58 10.18 6.95
C TYR A 499 1.60 9.10 7.39
N ILE A 500 0.55 9.51 8.11
CA ILE A 500 -0.40 8.62 8.76
C ILE A 500 -1.72 8.65 7.99
N VAL A 501 -2.29 7.47 7.73
CA VAL A 501 -3.63 7.32 7.19
C VAL A 501 -4.45 6.47 8.16
N VAL A 502 -5.53 7.06 8.69
CA VAL A 502 -6.50 6.38 9.55
C VAL A 502 -7.79 6.16 8.76
N SER A 503 -8.22 4.92 8.61
CA SER A 503 -9.49 4.55 7.97
C SER A 503 -10.49 4.07 9.02
N VAL A 504 -11.75 4.49 8.94
CA VAL A 504 -12.84 4.07 9.86
C VAL A 504 -14.16 3.88 9.11
N PRO A 505 -14.92 2.80 9.38
CA PRO A 505 -16.23 2.62 8.76
C PRO A 505 -17.28 3.56 9.36
N VAL A 506 -18.18 4.06 8.51
CA VAL A 506 -19.31 4.94 8.86
C VAL A 506 -20.63 4.31 8.41
N GLY A 507 -21.51 4.05 9.38
CA GLY A 507 -22.85 3.49 9.22
C GLY A 507 -23.95 4.52 8.92
N GLU A 508 -25.08 4.04 8.40
CA GLU A 508 -26.32 4.83 8.36
C GLU A 508 -27.00 4.88 9.74
N VAL A 509 -27.83 5.90 9.96
CA VAL A 509 -28.60 6.04 11.20
C VAL A 509 -29.59 4.89 11.32
N GLY A 510 -29.46 4.07 12.37
CA GLY A 510 -30.37 2.96 12.65
C GLY A 510 -30.02 1.63 11.97
N GLN A 511 -28.91 1.56 11.22
CA GLN A 511 -28.34 0.31 10.70
C GLN A 511 -26.98 0.05 11.35
N GLN A 512 -26.73 -1.20 11.77
CA GLN A 512 -25.48 -1.57 12.44
C GLN A 512 -24.36 -1.97 11.47
N ASP A 513 -24.66 -2.28 10.21
CA ASP A 513 -23.68 -2.74 9.22
C ASP A 513 -23.71 -1.85 7.97
N SER A 514 -22.76 -0.93 7.87
CA SER A 514 -22.35 -0.37 6.57
C SER A 514 -21.32 -1.29 5.93
N GLN A 515 -21.45 -1.52 4.61
CA GLN A 515 -20.44 -2.14 3.77
C GLN A 515 -19.04 -1.66 4.19
N ALA A 516 -18.31 -2.59 4.81
CA ALA A 516 -17.07 -2.29 5.50
C ALA A 516 -16.08 -1.63 4.53
N CYS A 517 -15.26 -0.73 5.06
CA CYS A 517 -13.96 -0.43 4.47
C CYS A 517 -13.32 -1.72 3.94
N ASP A 518 -12.46 -1.63 2.92
CA ASP A 518 -11.60 -2.75 2.49
C ASP A 518 -10.53 -3.07 3.56
N THR A 519 -10.98 -3.26 4.79
CA THR A 519 -10.22 -3.55 5.98
C THR A 519 -10.74 -4.88 6.47
N SER A 520 -9.89 -5.90 6.38
CA SER A 520 -10.07 -7.22 6.97
C SER A 520 -10.10 -7.20 8.51
N LEU A 521 -10.52 -6.10 9.14
CA LEU A 521 -10.51 -5.80 10.56
C LEU A 521 -11.75 -4.97 10.93
N ARG A 522 -12.49 -5.41 11.95
CA ARG A 522 -13.50 -4.58 12.62
C ARG A 522 -12.77 -3.45 13.37
N GLY A 523 -13.18 -2.19 13.18
CA GLY A 523 -12.63 -1.05 13.93
C GLY A 523 -11.89 0.02 13.13
N GLY A 524 -11.55 -0.26 11.87
CA GLY A 524 -10.70 0.61 11.05
C GLY A 524 -9.24 0.14 10.95
N GLU A 525 -8.36 0.99 10.41
CA GLU A 525 -6.93 0.74 10.24
C GLU A 525 -6.14 2.04 10.41
N LEU A 526 -4.94 1.96 11.01
CA LEU A 526 -3.94 3.04 10.99
C LEU A 526 -2.68 2.50 10.34
N VAL A 527 -2.22 3.16 9.28
CA VAL A 527 -0.91 2.94 8.66
C VAL A 527 -0.09 4.22 8.71
N SER A 528 1.22 4.07 8.81
CA SER A 528 2.21 5.15 8.79
C SER A 528 3.29 4.83 7.76
N GLY A 529 4.14 5.80 7.44
CA GLY A 529 5.23 5.65 6.47
C GLY A 529 5.17 6.62 5.30
N LEU A 530 6.33 7.07 4.84
CA LEU A 530 6.44 8.04 3.75
C LEU A 530 6.09 7.47 2.38
N GLU A 531 6.04 6.14 2.23
CA GLU A 531 5.56 5.49 1.01
C GLU A 531 4.12 5.87 0.66
N ARG A 532 3.34 6.28 1.66
CA ARG A 532 1.95 6.74 1.52
C ARG A 532 1.84 8.06 0.75
N LEU A 533 2.93 8.83 0.65
CA LEU A 533 2.98 10.02 -0.21
C LEU A 533 2.74 9.68 -1.68
N LEU A 534 3.00 8.44 -2.11
CA LEU A 534 2.81 8.03 -3.51
C LEU A 534 1.43 7.39 -3.77
N GLU A 535 0.54 7.31 -2.78
CA GLU A 535 -0.78 6.68 -2.91
C GLU A 535 -1.85 7.72 -3.24
N VAL A 536 -2.83 7.39 -4.08
CA VAL A 536 -3.89 8.33 -4.56
C VAL A 536 -5.09 8.43 -3.58
N GLY A 537 -5.10 7.66 -2.49
CA GLY A 537 -6.18 7.70 -1.48
C GLY A 537 -7.03 6.41 -1.41
N LYS A 538 -6.54 5.30 -1.97
CA LYS A 538 -7.10 3.96 -1.76
C LYS A 538 -6.04 3.03 -1.20
N SER A 539 -6.48 2.19 -0.25
CA SER A 539 -5.83 1.02 0.34
C SER A 539 -4.38 0.74 -0.10
N ALA A 540 -3.51 0.64 0.90
CA ALA A 540 -2.12 0.18 0.92
C ALA A 540 -1.77 -1.09 0.08
N ARG A 541 -2.75 -1.72 -0.58
CA ARG A 541 -2.67 -3.08 -1.14
C ARG A 541 -2.72 -3.16 -2.66
N GLN A 542 -3.07 -2.10 -3.40
CA GLN A 542 -2.99 -2.10 -4.87
C GLN A 542 -1.75 -1.35 -5.34
N THR A 543 -1.09 -1.87 -6.38
CA THR A 543 -0.01 -1.19 -7.09
C THR A 543 -0.57 0.10 -7.67
N SER A 544 -0.36 1.22 -6.97
CA SER A 544 -0.75 2.54 -7.46
C SER A 544 0.01 2.82 -8.77
N PRO A 545 -0.65 3.28 -9.83
CA PRO A 545 0.00 3.58 -11.11
C PRO A 545 0.85 4.86 -11.08
N THR A 546 1.05 5.46 -9.90
CA THR A 546 1.75 6.74 -9.69
C THR A 546 3.26 6.55 -9.74
N ASP A 547 3.93 7.13 -10.73
CA ASP A 547 5.40 7.07 -10.86
C ASP A 547 6.11 8.09 -9.96
N ALA A 548 5.46 9.22 -9.68
CA ALA A 548 5.98 10.24 -8.77
C ALA A 548 4.85 11.05 -8.13
N ALA A 549 5.12 11.70 -7.01
CA ALA A 549 4.17 12.58 -6.35
C ALA A 549 4.77 13.94 -5.98
N LEU A 550 4.00 15.01 -6.22
CA LEU A 550 4.27 16.36 -5.75
C LEU A 550 3.16 16.79 -4.78
N HIS A 551 3.55 17.07 -3.54
CA HIS A 551 2.66 17.58 -2.52
C HIS A 551 3.03 19.03 -2.20
N LEU A 552 2.03 19.91 -2.11
CA LEU A 552 2.19 21.30 -1.74
C LEU A 552 1.28 21.60 -0.56
N PHE A 553 1.81 22.30 0.43
CA PHE A 553 1.09 22.67 1.65
C PHE A 553 1.33 24.14 1.93
N ASP A 554 0.25 24.92 1.95
CA ASP A 554 0.33 26.30 2.41
C ASP A 554 0.48 26.34 3.94
N SER A 555 1.32 27.25 4.39
CA SER A 555 1.47 27.58 5.79
C SER A 555 0.32 28.46 6.27
N ILE A 556 0.10 28.43 7.58
CA ILE A 556 -0.85 29.32 8.24
C ILE A 556 -0.08 30.61 8.54
N PRO A 557 -0.45 31.76 7.95
CA PRO A 557 0.25 33.00 8.21
C PRO A 557 0.14 33.38 9.70
N LYS A 558 1.27 33.70 10.33
CA LYS A 558 1.32 34.24 11.70
C LYS A 558 1.19 35.76 11.62
N GLY A 559 -0.03 36.30 11.72
CA GLY A 559 -0.28 37.75 11.69
C GLY A 559 -0.49 38.31 10.27
N GLU A 560 -0.12 39.57 10.03
CA GLU A 560 -0.22 40.27 8.73
C GLU A 560 0.92 39.88 7.75
N GLY A 561 1.10 38.59 7.49
CA GLY A 561 2.10 38.09 6.54
C GLY A 561 1.47 37.19 5.47
N ASP A 562 2.13 37.08 4.31
CA ASP A 562 1.70 36.16 3.25
C ASP A 562 1.93 34.70 3.65
N ALA A 563 0.98 33.83 3.30
CA ALA A 563 1.15 32.39 3.42
C ALA A 563 2.30 31.94 2.52
N THR A 564 3.12 31.04 3.04
CA THR A 564 4.23 30.43 2.31
C THR A 564 3.89 28.99 1.96
N THR A 565 4.37 28.49 0.83
CA THR A 565 4.07 27.12 0.39
C THR A 565 5.29 26.24 0.53
N VAL A 566 5.12 25.06 1.11
CA VAL A 566 6.16 24.02 1.15
C VAL A 566 5.81 22.96 0.12
N ALA A 567 6.75 22.67 -0.77
CA ALA A 567 6.63 21.59 -1.75
C ALA A 567 7.44 20.37 -1.29
N VAL A 568 6.91 19.19 -1.56
CA VAL A 568 7.53 17.89 -1.33
C VAL A 568 7.40 17.04 -2.57
N PHE A 569 8.52 16.59 -3.11
CA PHE A 569 8.57 15.71 -4.27
C PHE A 569 9.16 14.35 -3.92
N VAL A 570 8.53 13.29 -4.44
CA VAL A 570 8.96 11.90 -4.29
C VAL A 570 8.89 11.21 -5.65
N ASP A 571 10.00 10.60 -6.08
CA ASP A 571 10.07 9.69 -7.22
C ASP A 571 9.98 8.24 -6.71
N ARG A 572 9.02 7.45 -7.24
CA ARG A 572 8.80 6.07 -6.78
C ARG A 572 10.01 5.18 -7.02
N SER A 573 10.65 5.29 -8.18
CA SER A 573 11.78 4.44 -8.54
C SER A 573 12.99 4.69 -7.65
N GLU A 574 13.28 5.96 -7.33
CA GLU A 574 14.35 6.33 -6.40
C GLU A 574 14.01 5.91 -4.97
N PHE A 575 12.75 6.11 -4.56
CA PHE A 575 12.26 5.74 -3.25
C PHE A 575 12.36 4.22 -3.01
N ASP A 576 11.85 3.41 -3.93
CA ASP A 576 11.90 1.94 -3.87
C ASP A 576 13.35 1.42 -3.92
N ALA A 577 14.24 2.09 -4.65
CA ALA A 577 15.66 1.75 -4.67
C ALA A 577 16.35 2.07 -3.33
N ALA A 578 16.07 3.23 -2.75
CA ALA A 578 16.61 3.63 -1.45
C ALA A 578 16.15 2.71 -0.33
N GLN A 579 14.87 2.35 -0.31
CA GLN A 579 14.31 1.38 0.65
C GLN A 579 15.01 0.01 0.54
N ARG A 580 15.17 -0.53 -0.68
CA ARG A 580 15.87 -1.81 -0.89
C ARG A 580 17.34 -1.78 -0.45
N GLN A 581 17.98 -0.61 -0.52
CA GLN A 581 19.39 -0.44 -0.15
C GLN A 581 19.60 0.02 1.30
N GLY A 582 18.53 0.27 2.06
CA GLY A 582 18.62 0.82 3.41
C GLY A 582 19.26 2.21 3.48
N LYS A 583 19.10 3.02 2.42
CA LYS A 583 19.65 4.38 2.31
C LYS A 583 18.61 5.42 2.72
N THR A 584 19.06 6.65 2.95
CA THR A 584 18.18 7.81 3.15
C THR A 584 17.17 7.92 2.01
N LEU A 585 15.90 8.10 2.37
CA LEU A 585 14.81 8.20 1.40
C LEU A 585 14.96 9.51 0.59
N PRO A 586 14.89 9.45 -0.76
CA PRO A 586 15.05 10.60 -1.64
C PRO A 586 13.77 11.43 -1.69
N VAL A 587 13.50 12.14 -0.59
CA VAL A 587 12.38 13.07 -0.47
C VAL A 587 12.92 14.49 -0.56
N TYR A 588 12.57 15.19 -1.63
CA TYR A 588 12.96 16.58 -1.83
C TYR A 588 11.91 17.48 -1.21
N ALA A 589 12.29 18.39 -0.32
CA ALA A 589 11.36 19.31 0.28
C ALA A 589 11.94 20.74 0.37
N TRP A 590 11.16 21.74 -0.03
CA TRP A 590 11.60 23.13 -0.09
C TRP A 590 10.46 24.11 0.12
N GLU A 591 10.78 25.26 0.73
CA GLU A 591 9.86 26.39 0.81
C GLU A 591 9.98 27.27 -0.44
N LEU A 592 8.84 27.61 -1.03
CA LEU A 592 8.76 28.51 -2.18
C LEU A 592 8.99 29.96 -1.74
N ALA A 593 9.75 30.72 -2.53
CA ALA A 593 9.93 32.15 -2.34
C ALA A 593 8.70 32.97 -2.77
N GLY A 594 7.92 32.45 -3.72
CA GLY A 594 6.74 33.11 -4.29
C GLY A 594 5.42 32.74 -3.59
N ASN A 595 4.42 33.61 -3.74
CA ASN A 595 3.06 33.36 -3.25
C ASN A 595 2.27 32.57 -4.31
N LEU A 596 2.28 31.24 -4.18
CA LEU A 596 1.60 30.33 -5.10
C LEU A 596 0.07 30.53 -5.14
N PRO A 597 -0.66 30.67 -4.01
CA PRO A 597 -2.10 30.95 -4.04
C PRO A 597 -2.45 32.18 -4.87
N HIS A 598 -1.70 33.27 -4.67
CA HIS A 598 -1.91 34.52 -5.40
C HIS A 598 -1.59 34.38 -6.90
N PHE A 599 -0.49 33.70 -7.23
CA PHE A 599 -0.09 33.46 -8.62
C PHE A 599 -1.13 32.65 -9.41
N LEU A 600 -1.68 31.62 -8.78
CA LEU A 600 -2.71 30.80 -9.39
C LEU A 600 -4.03 31.58 -9.47
N GLY A 601 -4.45 32.21 -8.37
CA GLY A 601 -5.82 32.69 -8.20
C GLY A 601 -6.16 34.07 -8.72
N GLN A 602 -5.16 34.94 -8.95
CA GLN A 602 -5.43 36.29 -9.42
C GLN A 602 -5.57 36.33 -10.96
N ASP A 603 -6.68 36.88 -11.46
CA ASP A 603 -6.98 36.96 -12.90
C ASP A 603 -5.85 37.57 -13.74
N SER A 604 -5.10 38.53 -13.17
CA SER A 604 -3.98 39.20 -13.84
C SER A 604 -2.66 38.43 -13.88
N MET A 605 -2.58 37.25 -13.26
CA MET A 605 -1.36 36.43 -13.14
C MET A 605 -1.39 35.26 -14.12
N LEU A 606 -1.28 34.01 -13.66
CA LEU A 606 -1.26 32.83 -14.53
C LEU A 606 -2.49 32.73 -15.46
N PRO A 607 -3.73 32.98 -15.00
CA PRO A 607 -4.91 32.96 -15.87
C PRO A 607 -4.80 33.93 -17.06
N ALA A 608 -4.38 35.18 -16.85
CA ALA A 608 -4.15 36.13 -17.93
C ALA A 608 -3.01 35.70 -18.85
N SER A 609 -1.93 35.13 -18.31
CA SER A 609 -0.79 34.63 -19.09
C SER A 609 -1.21 33.53 -20.07
N ILE A 610 -2.03 32.59 -19.61
CA ILE A 610 -2.61 31.52 -20.43
C ILE A 610 -3.59 32.10 -21.47
N ALA A 611 -4.48 33.02 -21.07
CA ALA A 611 -5.40 33.67 -21.99
C ALA A 611 -4.68 34.43 -23.11
N ASN A 612 -3.60 35.14 -22.78
CA ASN A 612 -2.76 35.85 -23.75
C ASN A 612 -1.99 34.90 -24.67
N THR A 613 -1.51 33.77 -24.14
CA THR A 613 -0.84 32.71 -24.92
C THR A 613 -1.74 32.18 -26.02
N ARG A 614 -3.03 32.00 -25.73
CA ARG A 614 -3.99 31.47 -26.70
C ARG A 614 -4.28 32.39 -27.89
N GLN A 615 -4.13 33.70 -27.71
CA GLN A 615 -4.22 34.65 -28.83
C GLN A 615 -3.06 34.49 -29.82
N LYS A 616 -2.03 33.72 -29.46
CA LYS A 616 -0.78 33.57 -30.20
C LYS A 616 -0.43 32.09 -30.48
N LEU A 617 -1.37 31.15 -30.42
CA LEU A 617 -1.08 29.70 -30.64
C LEU A 617 -0.41 29.38 -31.99
N LYS A 618 -0.50 30.29 -32.97
CA LYS A 618 0.14 30.15 -34.29
C LYS A 618 1.58 30.65 -34.33
N THR A 619 2.10 31.26 -33.25
CA THR A 619 3.49 31.68 -33.15
C THR A 619 4.34 30.55 -32.57
N PRO A 620 5.64 30.44 -32.92
CA PRO A 620 6.53 29.47 -32.30
C PRO A 620 6.59 29.63 -30.78
N GLN A 621 6.56 28.52 -30.05
CA GLN A 621 6.71 28.45 -28.58
C GLN A 621 5.79 29.41 -27.80
N PRO A 622 4.46 29.35 -28.02
CA PRO A 622 3.53 30.33 -27.47
C PRO A 622 3.48 30.27 -25.93
N TYR A 623 3.76 29.11 -25.33
CA TYR A 623 3.76 28.87 -23.88
C TYR A 623 5.04 29.32 -23.15
N THR A 624 6.02 29.91 -23.84
CA THR A 624 7.31 30.34 -23.24
C THR A 624 7.13 31.11 -21.94
N GLU A 625 6.25 32.10 -21.92
CA GLU A 625 6.03 32.94 -20.73
C GLU A 625 5.31 32.18 -19.61
N VAL A 626 4.35 31.31 -19.95
CA VAL A 626 3.63 30.46 -18.98
C VAL A 626 4.60 29.50 -18.30
N VAL A 627 5.41 28.78 -19.08
CA VAL A 627 6.42 27.83 -18.56
C VAL A 627 7.42 28.55 -17.66
N ARG A 628 7.92 29.71 -18.10
CA ARG A 628 8.85 30.52 -17.32
C ARG A 628 8.25 30.97 -15.98
N GLN A 629 7.01 31.45 -15.98
CA GLN A 629 6.33 31.89 -14.75
C GLN A 629 6.10 30.73 -13.79
N ILE A 630 5.58 29.59 -14.26
CA ILE A 630 5.34 28.41 -13.41
C ILE A 630 6.67 27.90 -12.83
N ASN A 631 7.73 27.79 -13.64
CA ASN A 631 9.06 27.39 -13.18
C ASN A 631 9.57 28.32 -12.06
N ASN A 632 9.44 29.63 -12.26
CA ASN A 632 9.91 30.63 -11.29
C ASN A 632 9.14 30.60 -9.98
N VAL A 633 7.83 30.30 -10.01
CA VAL A 633 7.03 30.25 -8.78
C VAL A 633 7.27 28.93 -8.03
N LEU A 634 7.35 27.80 -8.75
CA LEU A 634 7.47 26.48 -8.12
C LEU A 634 8.89 26.13 -7.65
N PHE A 635 9.93 26.54 -8.40
CA PHE A 635 11.31 26.10 -8.15
C PHE A 635 12.26 27.20 -7.67
N ASN A 636 11.74 28.38 -7.33
CA ASN A 636 12.51 29.40 -6.64
C ASN A 636 12.42 29.18 -5.12
N GLY A 637 13.51 28.71 -4.54
CA GLY A 637 13.61 28.41 -3.12
C GLY A 637 13.77 29.66 -2.27
N ARG A 638 13.11 29.71 -1.12
CA ARG A 638 13.18 30.86 -0.19
C ARG A 638 14.58 31.11 0.35
N THR A 639 15.33 30.04 0.61
CA THR A 639 16.72 30.09 1.08
C THR A 639 17.66 29.35 0.12
N PRO A 640 18.99 29.51 0.24
CA PRO A 640 19.94 28.72 -0.55
C PRO A 640 19.82 27.20 -0.35
N ALA A 641 19.30 26.75 0.81
CA ALA A 641 19.04 25.34 1.06
C ALA A 641 17.78 24.87 0.30
N ASP A 642 16.71 25.67 0.36
CA ASP A 642 15.49 25.42 -0.42
C ASP A 642 15.79 25.39 -1.91
N GLN A 643 16.64 26.30 -2.41
CA GLN A 643 17.01 26.33 -3.82
C GLN A 643 17.71 25.04 -4.25
N ARG A 644 18.64 24.51 -3.45
CA ARG A 644 19.29 23.22 -3.76
C ARG A 644 18.29 22.06 -3.79
N ASN A 645 17.32 22.05 -2.88
CA ASN A 645 16.28 21.01 -2.86
C ASN A 645 15.32 21.16 -4.05
N ALA A 646 14.96 22.39 -4.41
CA ALA A 646 14.15 22.68 -5.60
C ALA A 646 14.88 22.25 -6.88
N ASP A 647 16.17 22.56 -7.01
CA ASP A 647 17.00 22.15 -8.14
C ASP A 647 17.12 20.62 -8.22
N GLY A 648 17.27 19.95 -7.07
CA GLY A 648 17.28 18.49 -6.97
C GLY A 648 15.95 17.86 -7.40
N ALA A 649 14.83 18.41 -6.92
CA ALA A 649 13.49 17.98 -7.33
C ALA A 649 13.28 18.18 -8.84
N ARG A 650 13.70 19.34 -9.37
CA ARG A 650 13.65 19.65 -10.81
C ARG A 650 14.43 18.62 -11.63
N ALA A 651 15.65 18.30 -11.22
CA ALA A 651 16.49 17.30 -11.89
C ALA A 651 15.90 15.87 -11.80
N ALA A 652 15.25 15.53 -10.68
CA ALA A 652 14.54 14.25 -10.56
C ALA A 652 13.31 14.18 -11.47
N MET A 653 12.49 15.23 -11.51
CA MET A 653 11.35 15.35 -12.43
C MET A 653 11.75 15.26 -13.91
N GLN A 654 12.91 15.83 -14.29
CA GLN A 654 13.44 15.70 -15.65
C GLN A 654 13.78 14.24 -15.99
N ARG A 655 14.48 13.55 -15.08
CA ARG A 655 14.87 12.14 -15.25
C ARG A 655 13.67 11.20 -15.35
N LEU A 656 12.59 11.48 -14.61
CA LEU A 656 11.35 10.70 -14.69
C LEU A 656 10.88 10.52 -16.14
N THR A 657 10.87 11.60 -16.92
CA THR A 657 10.41 11.60 -18.33
C THR A 657 11.42 11.00 -19.32
N GLN A 658 12.62 10.64 -18.86
CA GLN A 658 13.60 9.90 -19.65
C GLN A 658 13.47 8.39 -19.47
N GLY A 659 12.97 7.95 -18.31
CA GLY A 659 12.83 6.53 -17.96
C GLY A 659 11.45 5.95 -18.23
N VAL A 660 10.41 6.80 -18.34
CA VAL A 660 9.01 6.39 -18.48
C VAL A 660 8.36 7.18 -19.63
N GLU A 661 7.69 6.48 -20.55
CA GLU A 661 7.14 7.05 -21.79
C GLU A 661 5.91 7.96 -21.55
N ALA A 662 5.11 7.67 -20.51
CA ALA A 662 3.95 8.48 -20.12
C ALA A 662 3.74 8.42 -18.60
N PRO A 663 4.60 9.10 -17.81
CA PRO A 663 4.57 8.97 -16.37
C PRO A 663 3.32 9.60 -15.77
N VAL A 664 2.78 8.96 -14.74
CA VAL A 664 1.64 9.45 -13.96
C VAL A 664 2.16 10.17 -12.73
N MET A 665 1.88 11.47 -12.64
CA MET A 665 2.27 12.31 -11.52
C MET A 665 1.07 12.63 -10.64
N LEU A 666 1.11 12.14 -9.40
CA LEU A 666 0.15 12.51 -8.36
C LEU A 666 0.47 13.92 -7.87
N VAL A 667 -0.50 14.83 -7.96
CA VAL A 667 -0.36 16.19 -7.44
C VAL A 667 -1.40 16.43 -6.36
N ARG A 668 -0.94 16.87 -5.20
CA ARG A 668 -1.79 17.30 -4.09
C ARG A 668 -1.37 18.69 -3.67
N TYR A 669 -2.26 19.66 -3.77
CA TYR A 669 -2.00 20.99 -3.25
C TYR A 669 -3.08 21.32 -2.24
N PHE A 670 -2.70 21.48 -0.97
CA PHE A 670 -3.60 21.86 0.11
C PHE A 670 -3.35 23.31 0.51
N ASP A 671 -4.42 24.09 0.57
CA ASP A 671 -4.37 25.43 1.15
C ASP A 671 -4.26 25.38 2.68
N SER A 672 -4.19 26.56 3.31
CA SER A 672 -4.03 26.68 4.76
C SER A 672 -5.22 26.15 5.58
N PHE A 673 -6.34 25.82 4.93
CA PHE A 673 -7.55 25.25 5.54
C PHE A 673 -7.71 23.76 5.20
N GLY A 674 -6.75 23.16 4.48
CA GLY A 674 -6.80 21.76 4.07
C GLY A 674 -7.76 21.50 2.91
N GLN A 675 -8.16 22.53 2.15
CA GLN A 675 -8.90 22.35 0.90
C GLN A 675 -7.93 22.10 -0.25
N MET A 676 -8.31 21.17 -1.14
CA MET A 676 -7.55 20.85 -2.33
C MET A 676 -7.62 21.96 -3.38
N GLN A 677 -6.48 22.27 -3.97
CA GLN A 677 -6.29 23.29 -5.00
C GLN A 677 -5.72 22.64 -6.27
N ASN A 678 -6.07 23.16 -7.44
CA ASN A 678 -5.63 22.60 -8.72
C ASN A 678 -4.33 23.24 -9.19
N LEU A 679 -3.31 22.41 -9.44
CA LEU A 679 -2.04 22.83 -10.04
C LEU A 679 -1.85 22.25 -11.47
N PRO A 680 -1.75 23.09 -12.53
CA PRO A 680 -1.61 22.64 -13.92
C PRO A 680 -0.15 22.23 -14.25
N LEU A 681 0.38 21.25 -13.53
CA LEU A 681 1.81 20.92 -13.57
C LEU A 681 2.30 20.46 -14.95
N ALA A 682 1.44 19.80 -15.73
CA ALA A 682 1.77 19.31 -17.07
C ALA A 682 2.16 20.44 -18.06
N LEU A 683 1.74 21.68 -17.83
CA LEU A 683 2.15 22.84 -18.64
C LEU A 683 3.66 23.05 -18.69
N LEU A 684 4.41 22.57 -17.70
CA LEU A 684 5.87 22.61 -17.72
C LEU A 684 6.49 21.73 -18.83
N GLY A 685 5.70 20.89 -19.50
CA GLY A 685 6.12 20.12 -20.68
C GLY A 685 5.89 20.83 -22.02
N ALA A 686 5.24 22.01 -22.04
CA ALA A 686 4.93 22.72 -23.27
C ALA A 686 6.21 23.14 -24.02
N ASP A 687 6.13 23.30 -25.34
CA ASP A 687 7.27 23.72 -26.15
C ASP A 687 7.73 25.15 -25.76
N ALA A 688 8.83 25.20 -25.02
CA ALA A 688 9.46 26.39 -24.49
C ALA A 688 10.94 26.12 -24.19
N PRO A 689 11.82 27.14 -24.21
CA PRO A 689 13.25 26.98 -23.94
C PRO A 689 13.59 26.29 -22.60
N ASP A 690 12.80 26.56 -21.55
CA ASP A 690 13.04 26.06 -20.19
C ASP A 690 12.06 24.94 -19.77
N LYS A 691 11.48 24.21 -20.73
CA LYS A 691 10.54 23.13 -20.43
C LYS A 691 11.17 22.08 -19.50
N LEU A 692 10.37 21.61 -18.55
CA LEU A 692 10.79 20.64 -17.54
C LEU A 692 10.68 19.21 -18.05
N PHE A 693 9.58 18.90 -18.76
CA PHE A 693 9.27 17.55 -19.18
C PHE A 693 9.63 17.35 -20.65
N THR A 694 10.35 16.27 -20.93
CA THR A 694 10.76 15.93 -22.31
C THR A 694 9.66 15.21 -23.09
N HIS A 695 8.80 14.49 -22.37
CA HIS A 695 7.59 13.85 -22.86
C HIS A 695 6.40 14.28 -22.00
N ARG A 696 5.18 14.08 -22.51
CA ARG A 696 3.96 14.41 -21.77
C ARG A 696 3.87 13.57 -20.49
N ILE A 697 3.47 14.23 -19.41
CA ILE A 697 3.08 13.56 -18.16
C ILE A 697 1.56 13.57 -18.01
N THR A 698 0.98 12.59 -17.31
CA THR A 698 -0.41 12.64 -16.89
C THR A 698 -0.48 13.12 -15.44
N VAL A 699 -1.08 14.30 -15.22
CA VAL A 699 -1.34 14.80 -13.86
C VAL A 699 -2.63 14.19 -13.33
N VAL A 700 -2.54 13.57 -12.15
CA VAL A 700 -3.67 13.03 -11.40
C VAL A 700 -3.76 13.77 -10.07
N GLN A 701 -4.93 14.33 -9.77
CA GLN A 701 -5.22 14.95 -8.48
C GLN A 701 -6.35 14.18 -7.80
N PRO A 702 -6.27 13.83 -6.51
CA PRO A 702 -7.36 13.13 -5.86
C PRO A 702 -8.62 14.00 -5.74
N LEU A 703 -9.77 13.38 -5.55
CA LEU A 703 -10.99 14.10 -5.19
C LEU A 703 -11.16 14.08 -3.68
N GLN A 704 -11.23 15.26 -3.07
CA GLN A 704 -11.45 15.36 -1.63
C GLN A 704 -12.81 14.79 -1.22
N ASP A 705 -13.84 14.86 -2.06
CA ASP A 705 -15.21 14.43 -1.75
C ASP A 705 -15.67 13.20 -2.57
N ALA A 706 -14.76 12.45 -3.20
CA ALA A 706 -15.16 11.34 -4.07
C ALA A 706 -15.86 10.20 -3.32
N PRO A 707 -16.94 9.63 -3.90
CA PRO A 707 -17.62 8.48 -3.33
C PRO A 707 -16.74 7.23 -3.36
N THR A 708 -16.91 6.36 -2.36
CA THR A 708 -16.26 5.05 -2.33
C THR A 708 -16.82 4.15 -3.43
N LEU A 709 -15.94 3.48 -4.16
CA LEU A 709 -16.27 2.61 -5.30
C LEU A 709 -16.31 1.15 -4.85
N GLN A 710 -17.25 0.37 -5.37
CA GLN A 710 -17.26 -1.08 -5.14
C GLN A 710 -16.10 -1.76 -5.90
N PRO A 711 -15.51 -2.83 -5.34
CA PRO A 711 -14.51 -3.63 -6.06
C PRO A 711 -15.05 -4.13 -7.41
N GLY A 712 -14.27 -3.94 -8.48
CA GLY A 712 -14.69 -4.33 -9.83
C GLY A 712 -15.73 -3.40 -10.48
N ALA A 713 -16.07 -2.27 -9.84
CA ALA A 713 -16.95 -1.27 -10.45
C ALA A 713 -16.35 -0.77 -11.79
N CYS A 714 -17.18 -0.75 -12.81
CA CYS A 714 -16.86 -0.23 -14.13
C CYS A 714 -18.06 0.54 -14.68
N PHE A 715 -17.82 1.50 -15.56
CA PHE A 715 -18.88 2.21 -16.26
C PHE A 715 -19.17 1.56 -17.62
N SER A 716 -20.44 1.51 -17.97
CA SER A 716 -20.92 0.91 -19.23
C SER A 716 -21.89 1.81 -20.00
N GLY A 717 -22.57 2.73 -19.30
CA GLY A 717 -23.41 3.74 -19.93
C GLY A 717 -22.58 4.87 -20.52
N TRP A 718 -23.08 5.50 -21.58
CA TRP A 718 -22.45 6.63 -22.25
C TRP A 718 -23.48 7.72 -22.53
N ASP A 719 -23.22 8.89 -21.99
CA ASP A 719 -24.06 10.08 -22.09
C ASP A 719 -23.24 11.17 -22.79
N PHE A 720 -23.57 11.47 -24.05
CA PHE A 720 -22.85 12.46 -24.86
C PHE A 720 -23.66 13.75 -24.96
N ALA A 721 -23.31 14.73 -24.13
CA ALA A 721 -23.83 16.09 -24.20
C ALA A 721 -22.93 16.93 -25.14
N ILE A 722 -23.02 16.63 -26.43
CA ILE A 722 -22.25 17.27 -27.50
C ILE A 722 -23.23 17.90 -28.50
N PRO A 723 -23.28 19.24 -28.61
CA PRO A 723 -24.25 19.92 -29.45
C PRO A 723 -23.88 19.84 -30.94
N LYS A 724 -24.88 20.04 -31.80
CA LYS A 724 -24.64 20.19 -33.25
C LYS A 724 -24.04 21.56 -33.62
N ALA A 725 -24.17 22.53 -32.72
CA ALA A 725 -23.61 23.88 -32.86
C ALA A 725 -23.18 24.38 -31.48
N LEU A 726 -22.00 24.98 -31.39
CA LEU A 726 -21.44 25.58 -30.18
C LEU A 726 -20.86 26.94 -30.55
N ASP A 727 -21.14 27.95 -29.72
CA ASP A 727 -20.62 29.31 -29.95
C ASP A 727 -19.09 29.35 -29.85
N GLY A 728 -18.46 30.16 -30.70
CA GLY A 728 -17.00 30.35 -30.70
C GLY A 728 -16.20 29.27 -31.43
N VAL A 729 -16.88 28.31 -32.07
CA VAL A 729 -16.26 27.24 -32.87
C VAL A 729 -16.02 27.70 -34.31
N GLY A 730 -14.81 27.47 -34.83
CA GLY A 730 -14.40 27.72 -36.20
C GLY A 730 -15.06 26.77 -37.21
N ALA A 731 -15.07 27.15 -38.48
CA ALA A 731 -15.85 26.47 -39.52
C ALA A 731 -15.54 24.97 -39.67
N GLU A 732 -14.26 24.58 -39.61
CA GLU A 732 -13.86 23.17 -39.73
C GLU A 732 -14.38 22.32 -38.56
N SER A 733 -14.20 22.82 -37.33
CA SER A 733 -14.65 22.13 -36.12
C SER A 733 -16.18 22.09 -36.03
N ALA A 734 -16.86 23.14 -36.51
CA ALA A 734 -18.32 23.16 -36.61
C ALA A 734 -18.83 22.11 -37.61
N GLU A 735 -18.14 21.91 -38.73
CA GLU A 735 -18.47 20.84 -39.68
C GLU A 735 -18.32 19.45 -39.06
N LEU A 736 -17.29 19.23 -38.22
CA LEU A 736 -17.11 17.96 -37.49
C LEU A 736 -18.33 17.64 -36.61
N LEU A 737 -18.88 18.62 -35.89
CA LEU A 737 -20.05 18.43 -35.03
C LEU A 737 -21.32 18.02 -35.79
N MET A 738 -21.43 18.43 -37.05
CA MET A 738 -22.56 18.09 -37.92
C MET A 738 -22.49 16.66 -38.49
N LYS A 739 -21.30 16.03 -38.48
CA LYS A 739 -21.12 14.66 -38.97
C LYS A 739 -21.58 13.63 -37.93
N ASP A 740 -22.13 12.51 -38.41
CA ASP A 740 -22.63 11.41 -37.58
C ASP A 740 -21.71 10.17 -37.59
N ASP A 741 -20.69 10.14 -38.45
CA ASP A 741 -19.84 8.98 -38.73
C ASP A 741 -18.90 8.60 -37.57
N TRP A 742 -18.48 9.57 -36.76
CA TRP A 742 -17.67 9.35 -35.56
C TRP A 742 -18.50 9.00 -34.32
N ARG A 743 -19.84 9.13 -34.37
CA ARG A 743 -20.70 8.92 -33.21
C ARG A 743 -20.77 7.44 -32.79
N MET A 744 -20.75 7.22 -31.48
CA MET A 744 -21.02 5.92 -30.87
C MET A 744 -22.53 5.61 -30.93
N GLN A 745 -22.85 4.33 -31.18
CA GLN A 745 -24.22 3.81 -31.25
C GLN A 745 -24.36 2.55 -30.38
N GLY A 746 -25.61 2.18 -30.07
CA GLY A 746 -25.94 0.92 -29.38
C GLY A 746 -26.59 1.11 -28.02
N ARG A 747 -26.84 -0.01 -27.33
CA ARG A 747 -27.52 -0.01 -26.03
C ARG A 747 -26.69 0.75 -24.98
N GLY A 748 -27.37 1.61 -24.21
CA GLY A 748 -26.74 2.41 -23.16
C GLY A 748 -25.90 3.58 -23.69
N VAL A 749 -26.18 4.06 -24.91
CA VAL A 749 -25.58 5.26 -25.49
C VAL A 749 -26.68 6.31 -25.71
N ASN A 750 -26.54 7.49 -25.11
CA ASN A 750 -27.48 8.59 -25.21
C ASN A 750 -26.78 9.85 -25.74
N TRP A 751 -27.51 10.67 -26.49
CA TRP A 751 -27.01 11.94 -27.07
C TRP A 751 -27.94 13.10 -26.70
N TYR A 752 -27.36 14.21 -26.23
CA TYR A 752 -28.06 15.43 -25.84
C TYR A 752 -27.48 16.60 -26.65
N GLN A 753 -28.26 17.13 -27.60
CA GLN A 753 -27.71 17.97 -28.67
C GLN A 753 -28.15 19.44 -28.62
N ASN A 754 -28.99 19.81 -27.66
CA ASN A 754 -29.45 21.17 -27.41
C ASN A 754 -29.66 21.39 -25.89
N ASN A 755 -29.80 22.66 -25.49
CA ASN A 755 -29.89 23.04 -24.07
C ASN A 755 -31.14 22.48 -23.37
N THR A 756 -32.24 22.28 -24.10
CA THR A 756 -33.46 21.65 -23.55
C THR A 756 -33.20 20.20 -23.15
N ASP A 757 -32.53 19.43 -24.00
CA ASP A 757 -32.17 18.04 -23.73
C ASP A 757 -31.20 17.93 -22.56
N LEU A 758 -30.20 18.81 -22.51
CA LEU A 758 -29.23 18.88 -21.42
C LEU A 758 -29.91 19.26 -20.09
N LEU A 759 -30.75 20.30 -20.09
CA LEU A 759 -31.50 20.71 -18.91
C LEU A 759 -32.37 19.57 -18.40
N LYS A 760 -33.09 18.89 -19.29
CA LYS A 760 -33.90 17.72 -18.94
C LYS A 760 -33.05 16.61 -18.32
N PHE A 761 -31.91 16.27 -18.92
CA PHE A 761 -30.99 15.26 -18.39
C PHE A 761 -30.49 15.62 -16.99
N MET A 762 -30.08 16.87 -16.77
CA MET A 762 -29.51 17.35 -15.50
C MET A 762 -30.55 17.54 -14.39
N THR A 763 -31.78 17.93 -14.73
CA THR A 763 -32.88 18.19 -13.78
C THR A 763 -33.71 16.95 -13.46
N GLN A 764 -33.58 15.87 -14.25
CA GLN A 764 -34.23 14.61 -13.95
C GLN A 764 -33.65 13.99 -12.68
N ALA A 765 -34.44 13.96 -11.62
CA ALA A 765 -34.22 13.12 -10.46
C ALA A 765 -34.56 11.66 -10.84
N GLU A 766 -33.70 11.02 -11.63
CA GLU A 766 -33.86 9.58 -11.89
C GLU A 766 -33.56 8.79 -10.61
N PRO A 767 -34.29 7.68 -10.34
CA PRO A 767 -33.78 6.65 -9.44
C PRO A 767 -32.41 6.20 -9.95
N PRO A 768 -31.43 5.91 -9.07
CA PRO A 768 -30.06 5.62 -9.50
C PRO A 768 -30.07 4.52 -10.56
N SER A 769 -29.51 4.82 -11.74
CA SER A 769 -29.22 3.82 -12.76
C SER A 769 -28.51 2.64 -12.09
N VAL A 770 -28.88 1.41 -12.46
CA VAL A 770 -28.19 0.21 -11.92
C VAL A 770 -26.73 0.16 -12.38
N ALA A 771 -26.36 0.92 -13.43
CA ALA A 771 -25.03 0.96 -14.00
C ALA A 771 -24.41 2.37 -13.99
N SER A 772 -23.11 2.44 -13.71
CA SER A 772 -22.30 3.65 -13.82
C SER A 772 -22.12 4.08 -15.29
N SER A 773 -22.05 5.39 -15.55
CA SER A 773 -21.96 5.95 -16.89
C SER A 773 -20.81 6.94 -17.07
N ALA A 774 -20.41 7.14 -18.33
CA ALA A 774 -19.50 8.21 -18.73
C ALA A 774 -20.29 9.36 -19.34
N LEU A 775 -20.15 10.56 -18.77
CA LEU A 775 -20.68 11.80 -19.32
C LEU A 775 -19.56 12.52 -20.10
N VAL A 776 -19.73 12.72 -21.40
CA VAL A 776 -18.88 13.64 -22.17
C VAL A 776 -19.67 14.91 -22.43
N LEU A 777 -19.20 16.04 -21.90
CA LEU A 777 -19.89 17.32 -21.94
C LEU A 777 -19.05 18.37 -22.68
N LEU A 778 -19.54 18.78 -23.85
CA LEU A 778 -19.01 19.88 -24.65
C LEU A 778 -19.95 21.08 -24.52
N ALA A 779 -19.66 21.98 -23.58
CA ALA A 779 -20.47 23.18 -23.34
C ALA A 779 -19.60 24.34 -22.81
N HIS A 780 -20.12 25.56 -22.89
CA HIS A 780 -19.59 26.68 -22.12
C HIS A 780 -19.95 26.48 -20.64
N HIS A 781 -18.97 26.70 -19.77
CA HIS A 781 -19.09 26.56 -18.31
C HIS A 781 -18.43 27.75 -17.60
N GLY A 782 -19.07 28.26 -16.56
CA GLY A 782 -18.50 29.28 -15.68
C GLY A 782 -19.59 30.02 -14.90
N LYS A 783 -19.26 30.69 -13.78
CA LYS A 783 -20.21 31.45 -12.95
C LYS A 783 -21.47 30.68 -12.50
N GLY A 784 -21.37 29.35 -12.46
CA GLY A 784 -22.46 28.44 -12.08
C GLY A 784 -23.52 28.18 -13.14
N ASP A 785 -23.22 28.42 -14.42
CA ASP A 785 -24.07 28.03 -15.55
C ASP A 785 -23.36 27.19 -16.62
N VAL A 786 -24.12 26.30 -17.26
CA VAL A 786 -23.72 25.43 -18.37
C VAL A 786 -24.61 25.70 -19.59
N THR A 787 -24.00 25.93 -20.76
CA THR A 787 -24.77 26.21 -21.98
C THR A 787 -24.03 25.88 -23.28
N PHE A 788 -24.78 25.45 -24.30
CA PHE A 788 -24.30 25.36 -25.68
C PHE A 788 -24.37 26.70 -26.45
N SER A 789 -25.07 27.71 -25.92
CA SER A 789 -25.31 29.03 -26.55
C SER A 789 -25.18 30.17 -25.54
N THR A 790 -24.51 31.24 -25.93
CA THR A 790 -24.27 32.47 -25.15
C THR A 790 -25.50 33.38 -25.09
N SER A 791 -26.52 33.10 -25.92
CA SER A 791 -27.85 33.72 -25.84
C SER A 791 -28.41 33.53 -24.42
N GLY A 792 -29.07 34.54 -23.84
CA GLY A 792 -29.54 34.50 -22.45
C GLY A 792 -30.54 33.37 -22.13
N LEU A 793 -31.03 33.31 -20.88
CA LEU A 793 -32.07 32.37 -20.45
C LEU A 793 -33.26 32.33 -21.43
N PRO A 794 -33.91 31.17 -21.68
CA PRO A 794 -33.91 29.93 -20.86
C PRO A 794 -32.88 28.86 -21.28
N ASP A 795 -31.94 29.17 -22.16
CA ASP A 795 -31.03 28.21 -22.78
C ASP A 795 -29.83 27.81 -21.89
N ARG A 796 -29.96 27.79 -20.56
CA ARG A 796 -28.84 27.54 -19.64
C ARG A 796 -29.24 26.58 -18.52
N VAL A 797 -28.32 25.73 -18.08
CA VAL A 797 -28.48 24.90 -16.89
C VAL A 797 -27.71 25.54 -15.74
N LEU A 798 -28.41 25.95 -14.67
CA LEU A 798 -27.76 26.51 -13.49
C LEU A 798 -27.34 25.38 -12.54
N ASP A 799 -26.30 25.62 -11.73
CA ASP A 799 -25.88 24.66 -10.70
C ASP A 799 -27.03 24.29 -9.75
N SER A 800 -27.90 25.26 -9.45
CA SER A 800 -29.10 25.06 -8.62
C SER A 800 -30.13 24.12 -9.23
N ASP A 801 -30.11 23.94 -10.55
CA ASP A 801 -31.06 23.12 -11.30
C ASP A 801 -30.66 21.65 -11.29
N MET A 802 -29.40 21.32 -10.98
CA MET A 802 -28.96 19.93 -11.03
C MET A 802 -29.64 19.09 -9.94
N ARG A 803 -30.38 18.08 -10.39
CA ARG A 803 -31.07 17.11 -9.52
C ARG A 803 -30.61 15.68 -9.78
N ARG A 804 -29.98 15.41 -10.92
CA ARG A 804 -29.43 14.09 -11.27
C ARG A 804 -28.43 13.59 -10.21
N ARG A 805 -28.43 12.28 -9.99
CA ARG A 805 -27.40 11.56 -9.24
C ARG A 805 -26.76 10.53 -10.16
N PHE A 806 -25.45 10.40 -10.08
CA PHE A 806 -24.64 9.44 -10.81
C PHE A 806 -24.36 8.23 -9.91
N THR A 807 -24.32 7.05 -10.51
CA THR A 807 -23.94 5.84 -9.78
C THR A 807 -22.43 5.87 -9.52
N PRO A 808 -21.95 5.57 -8.30
CA PRO A 808 -20.52 5.55 -8.00
C PRO A 808 -19.71 4.77 -9.05
N GLY A 809 -18.68 5.39 -9.57
CA GLY A 809 -17.85 4.87 -10.67
C GLY A 809 -18.20 5.46 -12.03
N SER A 810 -19.14 6.41 -12.05
CA SER A 810 -19.38 7.26 -13.21
C SER A 810 -18.23 8.24 -13.40
N VAL A 811 -18.01 8.66 -14.64
CA VAL A 811 -16.90 9.53 -15.04
C VAL A 811 -17.45 10.74 -15.80
N ALA A 812 -16.82 11.90 -15.68
CA ALA A 812 -17.16 13.07 -16.47
C ALA A 812 -15.95 13.55 -17.27
N ILE A 813 -16.15 13.85 -18.55
CA ILE A 813 -15.16 14.45 -19.44
C ILE A 813 -15.70 15.81 -19.84
N LEU A 814 -15.08 16.87 -19.30
CA LEU A 814 -15.51 18.25 -19.52
C LEU A 814 -14.60 18.86 -20.58
N ALA A 815 -15.12 18.93 -21.81
CA ALA A 815 -14.31 19.24 -22.97
C ALA A 815 -14.28 20.74 -23.34
N ALA A 816 -15.10 21.59 -22.72
CA ALA A 816 -15.07 23.03 -22.97
C ALA A 816 -15.18 23.86 -21.68
N CYS A 817 -14.60 25.07 -21.72
CA CYS A 817 -14.57 26.14 -20.70
C CYS A 817 -14.23 25.78 -19.24
N SER A 818 -13.93 26.82 -18.44
CA SER A 818 -13.16 26.73 -17.19
C SER A 818 -13.94 26.02 -16.08
N THR A 819 -13.59 24.77 -15.79
CA THR A 819 -14.35 23.93 -14.85
C THR A 819 -13.70 23.78 -13.48
N LEU A 820 -12.44 24.22 -13.30
CA LEU A 820 -11.73 24.13 -12.02
C LEU A 820 -11.07 25.45 -11.58
N GLY A 821 -11.54 26.56 -12.15
CA GLY A 821 -11.00 27.89 -11.89
C GLY A 821 -10.96 28.21 -10.39
N ILE A 822 -10.12 29.16 -9.99
CA ILE A 822 -9.80 29.41 -8.56
C ILE A 822 -10.81 30.35 -7.89
N SER A 823 -11.77 30.89 -8.66
CA SER A 823 -12.94 31.51 -8.06
C SER A 823 -13.84 30.42 -7.47
N ALA A 824 -14.36 30.66 -6.26
CA ALA A 824 -15.30 29.75 -5.61
C ALA A 824 -16.52 29.42 -6.49
N ALA A 825 -16.92 30.32 -7.40
CA ALA A 825 -18.02 30.11 -8.33
C ALA A 825 -17.69 29.14 -9.49
N SER A 826 -16.41 28.94 -9.82
CA SER A 826 -15.95 28.04 -10.90
C SER A 826 -15.75 26.60 -10.44
N GLN A 827 -15.39 26.38 -9.16
CA GLN A 827 -15.23 25.04 -8.58
C GLN A 827 -16.58 24.34 -8.35
N THR A 828 -17.65 25.13 -8.22
CA THR A 828 -19.01 24.67 -7.88
C THR A 828 -19.49 23.51 -8.76
N PHE A 829 -19.25 23.56 -10.09
CA PHE A 829 -19.80 22.55 -10.99
C PHE A 829 -19.12 21.17 -10.84
N VAL A 830 -17.78 21.13 -10.77
CA VAL A 830 -17.04 19.87 -10.59
C VAL A 830 -17.32 19.29 -9.20
N ASP A 831 -17.27 20.11 -8.15
CA ASP A 831 -17.61 19.68 -6.79
C ASP A 831 -19.02 19.11 -6.73
N MET A 832 -19.95 19.71 -7.48
CA MET A 832 -21.34 19.29 -7.52
C MET A 832 -21.51 17.97 -8.30
N LEU A 833 -20.80 17.73 -9.41
CA LEU A 833 -20.73 16.42 -10.05
C LEU A 833 -20.20 15.33 -9.12
N VAL A 834 -19.13 15.64 -8.38
CA VAL A 834 -18.46 14.72 -7.44
C VAL A 834 -19.38 14.37 -6.28
N ARG A 835 -19.97 15.37 -5.62
CA ARG A 835 -21.00 15.20 -4.56
C ARG A 835 -22.22 14.42 -5.03
N ARG A 836 -22.42 14.33 -6.34
CA ARG A 836 -23.54 13.63 -6.96
C ARG A 836 -23.17 12.26 -7.50
N GLY A 837 -21.95 11.77 -7.25
CA GLY A 837 -21.58 10.37 -7.48
C GLY A 837 -20.53 10.14 -8.58
N VAL A 838 -20.03 11.20 -9.22
CA VAL A 838 -18.93 11.08 -10.19
C VAL A 838 -17.62 10.79 -9.45
N GLY A 839 -16.92 9.73 -9.86
CA GLY A 839 -15.69 9.25 -9.22
C GLY A 839 -14.40 9.73 -9.89
N ALA A 840 -14.47 10.23 -11.12
CA ALA A 840 -13.36 10.89 -11.81
C ALA A 840 -13.85 11.92 -12.83
N VAL A 841 -13.11 13.00 -12.97
CA VAL A 841 -13.37 14.11 -13.89
C VAL A 841 -12.12 14.41 -14.69
N VAL A 842 -12.24 14.48 -16.02
CA VAL A 842 -11.21 15.04 -16.90
C VAL A 842 -11.58 16.49 -17.19
N ALA A 843 -10.71 17.42 -16.82
CA ALA A 843 -10.99 18.84 -16.90
C ALA A 843 -9.71 19.68 -17.01
N SER A 844 -9.85 20.91 -17.51
CA SER A 844 -8.80 21.94 -17.47
C SER A 844 -9.10 22.97 -16.38
N PRO A 845 -8.11 23.41 -15.59
CA PRO A 845 -8.29 24.49 -14.61
C PRO A 845 -8.56 25.86 -15.22
N PHE A 846 -8.38 25.99 -16.53
CA PHE A 846 -8.53 27.25 -17.26
C PHE A 846 -9.63 27.13 -18.32
N PRO A 847 -10.14 28.24 -18.85
CA PRO A 847 -11.07 28.21 -19.99
C PRO A 847 -10.48 27.37 -21.12
N VAL A 848 -11.25 26.58 -21.86
CA VAL A 848 -10.72 25.80 -23.00
C VAL A 848 -11.20 26.47 -24.28
N ASP A 849 -10.29 26.65 -25.25
CA ASP A 849 -10.64 27.06 -26.60
C ASP A 849 -11.70 26.12 -27.22
N SER A 850 -12.75 26.69 -27.79
CA SER A 850 -13.92 25.92 -28.24
C SER A 850 -13.61 25.00 -29.42
N ASP A 851 -12.62 25.34 -30.27
CA ASP A 851 -12.18 24.45 -31.34
C ASP A 851 -11.44 23.24 -30.78
N PHE A 852 -10.48 23.47 -29.88
CA PHE A 852 -9.76 22.38 -29.22
C PHE A 852 -10.73 21.45 -28.48
N GLY A 853 -11.64 22.02 -27.70
CA GLY A 853 -12.65 21.26 -26.96
C GLY A 853 -13.56 20.42 -27.85
N THR A 854 -13.92 20.96 -29.02
CA THR A 854 -14.70 20.25 -30.03
C THR A 854 -13.95 19.02 -30.55
N ARG A 855 -12.69 19.19 -30.96
CA ARG A 855 -11.89 18.08 -31.49
C ARG A 855 -11.55 17.04 -30.43
N LEU A 856 -11.30 17.49 -29.20
CA LEU A 856 -11.09 16.60 -28.05
C LEU A 856 -12.33 15.72 -27.81
N SER A 857 -13.53 16.32 -27.83
CA SER A 857 -14.79 15.58 -27.65
C SER A 857 -14.98 14.51 -28.71
N VAL A 858 -14.75 14.86 -29.99
CA VAL A 858 -14.82 13.91 -31.11
C VAL A 858 -13.82 12.78 -30.93
N SER A 859 -12.55 13.10 -30.64
CA SER A 859 -11.48 12.10 -30.43
C SER A 859 -11.81 11.15 -29.27
N PHE A 860 -12.38 11.66 -28.18
CA PHE A 860 -12.85 10.85 -27.06
C PHE A 860 -13.92 9.85 -27.48
N VAL A 861 -14.95 10.29 -28.22
CA VAL A 861 -16.02 9.41 -28.68
C VAL A 861 -15.46 8.32 -29.59
N GLU A 862 -14.53 8.66 -30.48
CA GLU A 862 -13.92 7.70 -31.40
C GLU A 862 -13.07 6.66 -30.67
N VAL A 863 -12.22 7.07 -29.72
CA VAL A 863 -11.40 6.17 -28.91
C VAL A 863 -12.29 5.26 -28.06
N ALA A 864 -13.30 5.84 -27.38
CA ALA A 864 -14.25 5.06 -26.60
C ALA A 864 -15.00 4.04 -27.47
N ARG A 865 -15.39 4.41 -28.68
CA ARG A 865 -16.04 3.51 -29.65
C ARG A 865 -15.12 2.36 -30.06
N GLN A 866 -13.86 2.65 -30.37
CA GLN A 866 -12.87 1.65 -30.77
C GLN A 866 -12.59 0.65 -29.64
N LEU A 867 -12.33 1.14 -28.42
CA LEU A 867 -12.08 0.29 -27.25
C LEU A 867 -13.30 -0.54 -26.86
N ARG A 868 -14.51 0.01 -27.02
CA ARG A 868 -15.75 -0.73 -26.80
C ARG A 868 -15.92 -1.84 -27.83
N ALA A 869 -15.61 -1.57 -29.10
CA ALA A 869 -15.70 -2.56 -30.18
C ALA A 869 -14.67 -3.70 -30.05
N SER A 870 -13.49 -3.43 -29.48
CA SER A 870 -12.48 -4.47 -29.21
C SER A 870 -12.83 -5.37 -28.01
N GLY A 871 -13.89 -5.05 -27.24
CA GLY A 871 -14.25 -5.76 -26.02
C GLY A 871 -13.28 -5.54 -24.86
N SER A 872 -12.36 -4.57 -24.98
CA SER A 872 -11.32 -4.31 -23.98
C SER A 872 -11.89 -3.58 -22.77
N SER A 873 -11.50 -4.00 -21.56
CA SER A 873 -11.64 -3.13 -20.39
C SER A 873 -10.48 -2.13 -20.38
N ALA A 874 -10.80 -0.84 -20.51
CA ALA A 874 -9.82 0.24 -20.56
C ALA A 874 -10.01 1.17 -19.36
N ARG A 875 -8.91 1.69 -18.79
CA ARG A 875 -8.99 2.69 -17.72
C ARG A 875 -9.32 4.07 -18.30
N VAL A 876 -9.90 4.94 -17.49
CA VAL A 876 -10.15 6.35 -17.85
C VAL A 876 -8.85 7.02 -18.27
N ILE A 877 -7.76 6.79 -17.54
CA ILE A 877 -6.45 7.35 -17.88
C ILE A 877 -5.97 6.92 -19.27
N ASP A 878 -6.21 5.68 -19.67
CA ASP A 878 -5.82 5.16 -20.98
C ASP A 878 -6.68 5.77 -22.09
N ILE A 879 -8.00 5.85 -21.87
CA ILE A 879 -8.96 6.46 -22.80
C ILE A 879 -8.62 7.94 -23.01
N PHE A 880 -8.40 8.68 -21.92
CA PHE A 880 -7.99 10.07 -21.96
C PHE A 880 -6.68 10.25 -22.70
N ASN A 881 -5.67 9.44 -22.37
CA ASN A 881 -4.36 9.61 -22.97
C ASN A 881 -4.36 9.38 -24.48
N GLN A 882 -5.12 8.39 -24.96
CA GLN A 882 -5.32 8.11 -26.39
C GLN A 882 -6.15 9.20 -27.08
N ALA A 883 -7.24 9.67 -26.46
CA ALA A 883 -8.08 10.72 -27.03
C ALA A 883 -7.32 12.04 -27.16
N LEU A 884 -6.51 12.37 -26.16
CA LEU A 884 -5.67 13.56 -26.16
C LEU A 884 -4.59 13.47 -27.24
N GLN A 885 -3.89 12.34 -27.35
CA GLN A 885 -2.90 12.12 -28.41
C GLN A 885 -3.52 12.27 -29.80
N LYS A 886 -4.67 11.63 -30.02
CA LYS A 886 -5.40 11.73 -31.29
C LYS A 886 -5.82 13.16 -31.62
N THR A 887 -6.15 13.97 -30.60
CA THR A 887 -6.48 15.39 -30.78
C THR A 887 -5.25 16.19 -31.19
N ILE A 888 -4.09 15.93 -30.56
CA ILE A 888 -2.80 16.56 -30.91
C ILE A 888 -2.42 16.22 -32.35
N ASP A 889 -2.46 14.94 -32.72
CA ASP A 889 -2.13 14.47 -34.06
C ASP A 889 -2.98 15.15 -35.15
N ALA A 890 -4.24 15.47 -34.84
CA ALA A 890 -5.16 16.15 -35.75
C ALA A 890 -4.83 17.64 -35.98
N TYR A 891 -4.13 18.30 -35.06
CA TYR A 891 -3.64 19.68 -35.23
C TYR A 891 -2.20 19.73 -35.73
N GLY A 892 -1.43 18.65 -35.57
CA GLY A 892 0.00 18.58 -35.85
C GLY A 892 0.84 18.93 -34.63
N GLU A 893 1.97 18.23 -34.46
CA GLU A 893 2.85 18.34 -33.27
C GLU A 893 3.44 19.75 -33.07
N ASP A 894 3.69 20.47 -34.17
CA ASP A 894 4.23 21.84 -34.12
C ASP A 894 3.16 22.93 -33.92
N SER A 895 1.90 22.52 -33.73
CA SER A 895 0.82 23.48 -33.46
C SER A 895 0.85 23.91 -31.99
N GLY A 896 0.66 25.19 -31.69
CA GLY A 896 0.44 25.63 -30.30
C GLY A 896 -0.79 24.99 -29.65
N TYR A 897 -1.69 24.39 -30.45
CA TYR A 897 -2.81 23.59 -29.98
C TYR A 897 -2.38 22.25 -29.38
N GLY A 898 -1.24 21.68 -29.81
CA GLY A 898 -0.66 20.48 -29.22
C GLY A 898 -0.33 20.66 -27.74
N ASP A 899 0.28 21.79 -27.38
CA ASP A 899 0.60 22.13 -25.99
C ASP A 899 -0.62 22.45 -25.13
N MET A 900 -1.71 22.91 -25.75
CA MET A 900 -2.97 23.18 -25.03
C MET A 900 -3.55 21.92 -24.38
N ALA A 901 -3.20 20.74 -24.90
CA ALA A 901 -3.52 19.46 -24.29
C ALA A 901 -2.98 19.30 -22.85
N LEU A 902 -1.84 19.94 -22.54
CA LEU A 902 -1.18 19.89 -21.24
C LEU A 902 -1.93 20.64 -20.14
N GLU A 903 -2.96 21.40 -20.50
CA GLU A 903 -3.84 22.06 -19.53
C GLU A 903 -4.84 21.08 -18.89
N PHE A 904 -5.07 19.91 -19.49
CA PHE A 904 -6.01 18.92 -18.98
C PHE A 904 -5.36 17.99 -17.95
N GLN A 905 -6.14 17.65 -16.94
CA GLN A 905 -5.75 16.75 -15.86
C GLN A 905 -6.91 15.82 -15.48
N ILE A 906 -6.56 14.72 -14.81
CA ILE A 906 -7.54 13.82 -14.21
C ILE A 906 -7.69 14.19 -12.74
N ILE A 907 -8.93 14.37 -12.30
CA ILE A 907 -9.28 14.61 -10.91
C ILE A 907 -10.16 13.47 -10.42
N GLY A 908 -9.69 12.74 -9.41
CA GLY A 908 -10.38 11.58 -8.85
C GLY A 908 -9.60 10.30 -9.09
N ASP A 909 -10.34 9.21 -9.34
CA ASP A 909 -9.75 7.89 -9.53
C ASP A 909 -9.38 7.64 -11.01
N PRO A 910 -8.08 7.68 -11.37
CA PRO A 910 -7.64 7.45 -12.75
C PRO A 910 -7.81 5.99 -13.22
N ASP A 911 -7.97 5.05 -12.27
CA ASP A 911 -8.06 3.62 -12.54
C ASP A 911 -9.50 3.13 -12.74
N LEU A 912 -10.49 4.02 -12.70
CA LEU A 912 -11.86 3.68 -13.12
C LEU A 912 -11.86 3.07 -14.52
N ARG A 913 -12.66 2.01 -14.71
CA ARG A 913 -12.63 1.22 -15.95
C ARG A 913 -13.94 1.27 -16.71
N MET A 914 -13.83 1.25 -18.03
CA MET A 914 -14.92 0.87 -18.91
C MET A 914 -15.12 -0.65 -18.79
N CYS A 915 -16.39 -1.08 -18.69
CA CYS A 915 -16.73 -2.50 -18.69
C CYS A 915 -16.38 -3.17 -20.02
N ALA A 916 -15.83 -4.39 -19.97
CA ALA A 916 -15.70 -5.22 -21.15
C ALA A 916 -17.09 -5.57 -21.70
N VAL A 917 -17.28 -5.49 -23.02
CA VAL A 917 -18.52 -5.92 -23.65
C VAL A 917 -18.59 -7.45 -23.56
N PRO A 918 -19.71 -8.07 -23.12
CA PRO A 918 -19.84 -9.52 -23.10
C PRO A 918 -19.59 -10.06 -24.52
N THR A 919 -18.59 -10.92 -24.69
CA THR A 919 -18.42 -11.69 -25.93
C THR A 919 -19.68 -12.52 -26.11
N ALA A 920 -20.44 -12.30 -27.19
CA ALA A 920 -21.60 -13.11 -27.50
C ALA A 920 -21.18 -14.58 -27.52
N SER A 921 -21.64 -15.37 -26.55
CA SER A 921 -21.53 -16.81 -26.61
C SER A 921 -22.33 -17.28 -27.82
N ASN A 922 -21.65 -17.91 -28.78
CA ASN A 922 -22.28 -18.51 -29.96
C ASN A 922 -23.41 -19.45 -29.50
N PRO A 923 -24.69 -19.16 -29.78
CA PRO A 923 -25.78 -20.01 -29.36
C PRO A 923 -26.01 -21.12 -30.40
N HIS A 924 -24.98 -21.87 -30.82
CA HIS A 924 -25.16 -23.01 -31.73
C HIS A 924 -24.02 -24.04 -31.62
N THR A 925 -23.98 -24.78 -30.52
CA THR A 925 -23.49 -26.18 -30.51
C THR A 925 -24.21 -26.96 -29.40
N GLY A 926 -25.53 -27.06 -29.50
CA GLY A 926 -26.31 -28.09 -28.81
C GLY A 926 -26.48 -29.29 -29.75
N GLY A 927 -25.44 -30.11 -29.85
CA GLY A 927 -25.52 -31.42 -30.51
C GLY A 927 -26.16 -32.43 -29.57
N ALA A 928 -27.07 -33.23 -30.11
CA ALA A 928 -27.77 -34.32 -29.43
C ALA A 928 -26.82 -35.36 -28.84
N GLN A 929 -26.99 -35.69 -27.56
CA GLN A 929 -27.16 -37.05 -27.01
C GLN A 929 -27.52 -36.99 -25.52
#